data_AF-A0A7Y2YK29-F1
#
_entry.id   AF-A0A7Y2YK29-F1
#
_cell.length_a   1.000
_cell.length_b   1.000
_cell.length_c   1.000
_cell.angle_alpha   90.00
_cell.angle_beta   90.00
_cell.angle_gamma   90.00
#
_symmetry.space_group_name_H-M   'P 1'
#
loop_
_entity.id
_entity.type
_entity.pdbx_description
1 polymer ?
#
loop_
_entity_poly.entity_id
_entity_poly.type
_entity_poly.pdbx_seq_one_letter_code
_entity_poly.pdbx_strand_id
1 'polypeptide(L)'
;MAPALKTVSGTKEIPLQLREDYGRYPDLAAPDGGLQTGAAPSGQLAPTPAPDVSAPGLSEQDNVNTVGGAIVPPDVNGDIGLDQNGNRIYIQYINLVWGVFDVNGSLIAGPFAGNSFWSGFGGPCEANNDGDPVVLYDDAAGQWFFSQFSIGQGVQCVAISTTSDPLGPYHRYAFEVSPGKQNDYPKIGVWDDGTTGSTGQSAYTFTVRDFPFSSSGFMGAGVMERDAMLVGAPAQFIKFSQPCVTNECVEGQLPPHLAGSPPPAGTCPTFWTAIDAAYDDSPHSVDGYRNHQLCVDWANINNTTYTEGPLVAAGSNFDRFLGDVDQTGGETLDSLVFFTMYRAQYRWFGNYASVVLNTTVDAGNERAGIRWAETRSANGATGWGLQQDGTYAPNDGLERWMGSIAQDQSGNIALGYSVTPGDNGFPSVRYTTRTAGDTAGTMPGGEVSCYEGTGAQIGSSGRWGDYSSMSVDPSDDCTFWYTQEYYETTGSFDFNTRICSFKFADCGGPPPPECTVDADCDNGLYCDGAETCNAGTCEAGTPPVCDDGLFCNGTETCNEGTDSCDPGASPCPDLCDEVDDICIGCGDGTCDPGEDCNTCPQDCISGTTEGAVCGNGICEAGNGENGENCSADCNARLTGKPSNRFSCGFGDSYAPDGCGDANCTTGGFQCTEVPVDAVNYCCGDLTCEGAEDSNSCEVDCGPAPFCGDGQIDFPSEQCDGSNLDGQSCESLGFESGVLSCTPDSCEFDTSLCVPFSCGAKGDSCSTDSDCCSNACKRNGTCR
;
A
#
# COMPACT_ATOMS: atom_id res chain seq x y z
N MET A 1 -26.01 -30.57 14.73
CA MET A 1 -27.30 -29.86 14.61
C MET A 1 -26.95 -28.44 14.23
N ALA A 2 -27.00 -28.14 12.93
CA ALA A 2 -26.67 -26.82 12.40
C ALA A 2 -27.65 -25.77 12.95
N PRO A 3 -27.21 -24.53 13.25
CA PRO A 3 -28.11 -23.47 13.62
C PRO A 3 -29.02 -23.15 12.42
N ALA A 4 -30.31 -22.97 12.71
CA ALA A 4 -31.30 -22.61 11.71
C ALA A 4 -30.98 -21.20 11.16
N LEU A 5 -30.86 -21.10 9.84
CA LEU A 5 -30.80 -19.85 9.09
C LEU A 5 -31.98 -18.96 9.51
N LYS A 6 -31.67 -17.81 10.12
CA LYS A 6 -32.66 -16.76 10.38
C LYS A 6 -32.89 -16.01 9.07
N THR A 7 -33.99 -16.34 8.39
CA THR A 7 -34.63 -15.41 7.47
C THR A 7 -35.11 -14.21 8.28
N VAL A 8 -34.42 -13.07 8.14
CA VAL A 8 -35.02 -11.79 8.52
C VAL A 8 -36.13 -11.56 7.51
N SER A 9 -37.38 -11.53 7.97
CA SER A 9 -38.53 -11.31 7.08
C SER A 9 -38.37 -9.96 6.37
N GLY A 10 -38.01 -9.97 5.09
CA GLY A 10 -37.83 -8.75 4.29
C GLY A 10 -36.59 -8.72 3.39
N THR A 11 -35.60 -9.61 3.59
CA THR A 11 -34.41 -9.71 2.72
C THR A 11 -34.64 -10.74 1.61
N LYS A 12 -34.25 -10.42 0.37
CA LYS A 12 -34.60 -11.20 -0.84
C LYS A 12 -33.47 -12.06 -1.42
N GLU A 13 -32.23 -11.95 -0.96
CA GLU A 13 -31.15 -12.82 -1.45
C GLU A 13 -30.32 -13.43 -0.31
N ILE A 14 -30.17 -14.77 -0.38
CA ILE A 14 -29.06 -15.61 0.09
C ILE A 14 -29.21 -16.90 -0.76
N PRO A 15 -28.29 -17.29 -1.68
CA PRO A 15 -27.09 -18.03 -1.27
C PRO A 15 -25.88 -18.10 -2.26
N LEU A 16 -24.71 -17.61 -1.85
CA LEU A 16 -23.50 -18.46 -1.90
C LEU A 16 -23.50 -19.17 -0.55
N GLN A 17 -23.70 -20.48 -0.53
CA GLN A 17 -23.15 -21.21 0.60
C GLN A 17 -21.63 -21.16 0.40
N LEU A 18 -20.96 -20.38 1.27
CA LEU A 18 -19.56 -20.65 1.60
C LEU A 18 -19.45 -22.17 1.71
N ARG A 19 -18.60 -22.81 0.89
CA ARG A 19 -18.24 -24.19 1.19
C ARG A 19 -17.55 -24.13 2.55
N GLU A 20 -18.29 -24.47 3.61
CA GLU A 20 -17.79 -24.51 5.00
C GLU A 20 -16.58 -25.47 5.17
N ASP A 21 -16.26 -26.27 4.15
CA ASP A 21 -15.38 -27.43 4.22
C ASP A 21 -14.19 -27.40 3.24
N TYR A 22 -13.58 -26.24 2.98
CA TYR A 22 -12.17 -26.20 2.56
C TYR A 22 -11.36 -25.49 3.65
N GLY A 23 -11.30 -26.12 4.82
CA GLY A 23 -10.45 -25.63 5.91
C GLY A 23 -9.02 -25.45 5.42
N ARG A 24 -8.39 -24.33 5.83
CA ARG A 24 -6.98 -23.97 5.58
C ARG A 24 -6.17 -25.19 5.13
N TYR A 25 -6.08 -25.39 3.82
CA TYR A 25 -5.13 -26.37 3.32
C TYR A 25 -3.76 -25.82 3.69
N PRO A 26 -2.81 -26.66 4.12
CA PRO A 26 -1.46 -26.19 4.30
C PRO A 26 -1.02 -25.55 2.99
N ASP A 27 -0.52 -24.31 3.07
CA ASP A 27 0.14 -23.61 1.98
C ASP A 27 1.06 -24.60 1.25
N LEU A 28 0.66 -24.95 0.02
CA LEU A 28 1.43 -25.81 -0.87
C LEU A 28 2.17 -24.97 -1.92
N ALA A 29 2.13 -23.64 -1.84
CA ALA A 29 2.58 -22.79 -2.92
C ALA A 29 4.11 -22.78 -3.02
N ALA A 30 4.58 -23.14 -4.20
CA ALA A 30 5.86 -22.59 -4.66
C ALA A 30 5.69 -21.07 -4.79
N PRO A 31 6.74 -20.25 -4.54
CA PRO A 31 6.64 -18.79 -4.62
C PRO A 31 6.05 -18.33 -5.97
N ASP A 32 5.12 -17.38 -5.94
CA ASP A 32 4.60 -16.75 -7.16
C ASP A 32 5.70 -15.92 -7.82
N GLY A 33 6.30 -16.47 -8.88
CA GLY A 33 7.35 -15.81 -9.65
C GLY A 33 6.88 -14.61 -10.47
N GLY A 34 5.57 -14.40 -10.57
CA GLY A 34 4.93 -13.25 -11.22
C GLY A 34 4.45 -12.19 -10.23
N LEU A 35 4.77 -12.34 -8.94
CA LEU A 35 4.43 -11.37 -7.90
C LEU A 35 5.12 -10.03 -8.14
N GLN A 36 4.33 -9.00 -8.40
CA GLN A 36 4.79 -7.62 -8.44
C GLN A 36 4.64 -6.99 -7.06
N THR A 37 5.77 -6.90 -6.33
CA THR A 37 5.85 -6.29 -5.00
C THR A 37 6.12 -4.78 -5.03
N GLY A 38 6.39 -4.18 -6.18
CA GLY A 38 6.51 -2.73 -6.32
C GLY A 38 5.18 -2.07 -6.67
N ALA A 39 4.83 -0.96 -6.01
CA ALA A 39 3.70 -0.10 -6.37
C ALA A 39 3.85 0.43 -7.82
N ALA A 40 5.08 0.80 -8.20
CA ALA A 40 5.74 0.77 -9.50
C ALA A 40 7.14 1.42 -9.30
N PRO A 41 8.24 0.91 -9.90
CA PRO A 41 8.82 1.73 -10.97
C PRO A 41 9.53 1.00 -12.15
N SER A 42 9.83 -0.30 -12.14
CA SER A 42 10.62 -0.86 -13.27
C SER A 42 9.75 -1.12 -14.49
N GLY A 43 9.99 -0.43 -15.60
CA GLY A 43 9.37 -0.76 -16.89
C GLY A 43 8.14 0.06 -17.31
N GLN A 44 7.89 1.20 -16.67
CA GLN A 44 6.76 2.08 -16.93
C GLN A 44 6.99 2.95 -18.18
N LEU A 45 6.00 3.07 -19.06
CA LEU A 45 6.01 4.04 -20.17
C LEU A 45 4.99 5.17 -19.98
N ALA A 46 3.98 4.97 -19.14
CA ALA A 46 3.01 6.00 -18.78
C ALA A 46 2.41 5.76 -17.39
N PRO A 47 2.16 6.80 -16.58
CA PRO A 47 1.41 6.69 -15.34
C PRO A 47 -0.06 6.36 -15.57
N THR A 48 -0.66 5.76 -14.55
CA THR A 48 -2.09 5.53 -14.46
C THR A 48 -2.81 6.88 -14.52
N PRO A 49 -3.70 7.08 -15.52
CA PRO A 49 -4.43 8.34 -15.65
C PRO A 49 -5.31 8.59 -14.44
N ALA A 50 -5.36 9.84 -13.97
CA ALA A 50 -6.35 10.28 -12.99
C ALA A 50 -7.79 10.10 -13.55
N PRO A 51 -8.80 9.90 -12.69
CA PRO A 51 -10.16 9.72 -13.17
C PRO A 51 -10.69 11.03 -13.78
N ASP A 52 -11.16 10.98 -15.01
CA ASP A 52 -11.91 12.06 -15.67
C ASP A 52 -13.26 12.28 -14.95
N VAL A 53 -13.86 11.19 -14.50
CA VAL A 53 -15.09 11.17 -13.70
C VAL A 53 -14.85 10.28 -12.50
N SER A 54 -15.28 10.75 -11.33
CA SER A 54 -15.46 9.94 -10.14
C SER A 54 -16.72 10.45 -9.45
N ALA A 55 -17.80 9.68 -9.52
CA ALA A 55 -19.12 10.09 -9.05
C ALA A 55 -19.82 8.97 -8.27
N PRO A 56 -20.69 9.32 -7.30
CA PRO A 56 -21.57 8.34 -6.67
C PRO A 56 -22.45 7.65 -7.71
N GLY A 57 -22.49 6.32 -7.66
CA GLY A 57 -23.49 5.52 -8.37
C GLY A 57 -24.77 5.37 -7.57
N LEU A 58 -25.51 4.30 -7.85
CA LEU A 58 -26.65 3.86 -7.06
C LEU A 58 -26.16 3.30 -5.71
N SER A 59 -27.05 3.34 -4.71
CA SER A 59 -26.77 2.96 -3.33
C SER A 59 -27.79 1.97 -2.78
N GLU A 60 -27.51 1.39 -1.64
CA GLU A 60 -28.47 0.53 -0.97
C GLU A 60 -29.74 1.28 -0.54
N GLN A 61 -29.60 2.57 -0.24
CA GLN A 61 -30.75 3.44 0.01
C GLN A 61 -31.68 3.58 -1.21
N ASP A 62 -31.16 3.43 -2.44
CA ASP A 62 -31.97 3.41 -3.66
C ASP A 62 -32.78 2.12 -3.79
N ASN A 63 -32.22 0.97 -3.40
CA ASN A 63 -32.98 -0.29 -3.26
C ASN A 63 -34.12 -0.10 -2.26
N VAL A 64 -33.83 0.36 -1.05
CA VAL A 64 -34.85 0.59 0.00
C VAL A 64 -35.95 1.53 -0.49
N ASN A 65 -35.60 2.63 -1.16
CA ASN A 65 -36.58 3.61 -1.63
C ASN A 65 -37.44 3.09 -2.79
N THR A 66 -36.88 2.26 -3.66
CA THR A 66 -37.53 1.83 -4.91
C THR A 66 -38.30 0.52 -4.74
N VAL A 67 -37.71 -0.46 -4.05
CA VAL A 67 -38.26 -1.82 -3.91
C VAL A 67 -38.73 -2.12 -2.48
N GLY A 68 -38.44 -1.26 -1.51
CA GLY A 68 -38.98 -1.34 -0.15
C GLY A 68 -38.28 -2.33 0.77
N GLY A 69 -37.09 -2.81 0.41
CA GLY A 69 -36.31 -3.76 1.20
C GLY A 69 -34.83 -3.58 0.97
N ALA A 70 -34.04 -3.92 2.00
CA ALA A 70 -32.59 -3.86 1.92
C ALA A 70 -31.98 -5.17 1.40
N ILE A 71 -30.83 -5.10 0.73
CA ILE A 71 -30.16 -6.22 0.08
C ILE A 71 -28.63 -6.17 0.24
N VAL A 72 -28.01 -7.35 0.14
CA VAL A 72 -26.56 -7.56 0.07
C VAL A 72 -26.34 -8.91 -0.62
N PRO A 73 -25.31 -9.10 -1.46
CA PRO A 73 -24.39 -8.08 -1.97
C PRO A 73 -25.03 -7.09 -2.97
N PRO A 74 -24.31 -6.02 -3.40
CA PRO A 74 -24.79 -5.08 -4.41
C PRO A 74 -24.71 -5.57 -5.86
N ASP A 75 -23.82 -6.53 -6.14
CA ASP A 75 -23.58 -7.12 -7.47
C ASP A 75 -23.41 -6.06 -8.57
N VAL A 76 -22.37 -5.23 -8.41
CA VAL A 76 -22.25 -3.97 -9.13
C VAL A 76 -21.93 -4.20 -10.61
N ASN A 77 -22.93 -3.98 -11.47
CA ASN A 77 -22.77 -4.08 -12.91
C ASN A 77 -23.06 -2.75 -13.61
N GLY A 78 -22.35 -2.48 -14.69
CA GLY A 78 -22.58 -1.28 -15.49
C GLY A 78 -21.85 -1.31 -16.82
N ASP A 79 -22.36 -0.53 -17.76
CA ASP A 79 -21.79 -0.39 -19.09
C ASP A 79 -22.04 1.01 -19.69
N ILE A 80 -21.13 1.43 -20.58
CA ILE A 80 -21.17 2.68 -21.32
C ILE A 80 -21.68 2.42 -22.74
N GLY A 81 -22.55 3.28 -23.23
CA GLY A 81 -23.13 3.14 -24.56
C GLY A 81 -23.69 4.45 -25.08
N LEU A 82 -24.49 4.37 -26.13
CA LEU A 82 -25.11 5.53 -26.77
C LEU A 82 -26.62 5.53 -26.56
N ASP A 83 -27.21 6.72 -26.49
CA ASP A 83 -28.65 6.95 -26.57
C ASP A 83 -29.12 7.04 -28.05
N GLN A 84 -30.43 7.23 -28.25
CA GLN A 84 -31.04 7.43 -29.57
C GLN A 84 -30.57 8.67 -30.35
N ASN A 85 -29.95 9.63 -29.68
CA ASN A 85 -29.40 10.85 -30.27
C ASN A 85 -27.88 10.75 -30.50
N GLY A 86 -27.26 9.62 -30.15
CA GLY A 86 -25.80 9.44 -30.20
C GLY A 86 -25.06 10.10 -29.05
N ASN A 87 -25.74 10.51 -27.98
CA ASN A 87 -25.08 10.95 -26.75
C ASN A 87 -24.61 9.73 -25.98
N ARG A 88 -23.43 9.85 -25.37
CA ARG A 88 -22.92 8.83 -24.44
C ARG A 88 -23.71 8.86 -23.14
N ILE A 89 -24.05 7.67 -22.64
CA ILE A 89 -24.72 7.46 -21.35
C ILE A 89 -24.16 6.21 -20.68
N TYR A 90 -24.04 6.25 -19.36
CA TYR A 90 -23.63 5.10 -18.56
C TYR A 90 -24.84 4.53 -17.84
N ILE A 91 -25.01 3.21 -17.85
CA ILE A 91 -26.08 2.54 -17.11
C ILE A 91 -25.46 1.66 -16.04
N GLN A 92 -25.92 1.84 -14.81
CA GLN A 92 -25.56 0.98 -13.69
C GLN A 92 -26.79 0.20 -13.24
N TYR A 93 -26.59 -1.07 -12.90
CA TYR A 93 -27.59 -1.95 -12.31
C TYR A 93 -26.95 -2.60 -11.08
N ILE A 94 -27.48 -2.29 -9.90
CA ILE A 94 -27.09 -2.88 -8.62
C ILE A 94 -28.25 -3.74 -8.10
N ASN A 95 -28.00 -5.03 -7.94
CA ASN A 95 -28.96 -6.05 -7.50
C ASN A 95 -30.42 -5.83 -7.98
N LEU A 96 -31.24 -5.08 -7.23
CA LEU A 96 -32.67 -4.88 -7.48
C LEU A 96 -33.05 -3.58 -8.20
N VAL A 97 -32.12 -2.66 -8.46
CA VAL A 97 -32.41 -1.35 -9.10
C VAL A 97 -31.38 -0.93 -10.13
N TRP A 98 -31.83 -0.22 -11.17
CA TRP A 98 -30.97 0.32 -12.23
C TRP A 98 -31.23 1.80 -12.49
N GLY A 99 -30.26 2.48 -13.11
CA GLY A 99 -30.31 3.91 -13.38
C GLY A 99 -29.42 4.32 -14.55
N VAL A 100 -29.76 5.45 -15.17
CA VAL A 100 -29.02 6.04 -16.30
C VAL A 100 -28.30 7.28 -15.82
N PHE A 101 -27.01 7.35 -16.09
CA PHE A 101 -26.11 8.43 -15.75
C PHE A 101 -25.62 9.12 -17.03
N ASP A 102 -25.40 10.42 -16.94
CA ASP A 102 -24.63 11.12 -17.96
C ASP A 102 -23.12 10.87 -17.79
N VAL A 103 -22.33 11.28 -18.79
CA VAL A 103 -20.87 11.12 -18.74
C VAL A 103 -20.16 12.03 -17.74
N ASN A 104 -20.89 12.83 -16.96
CA ASN A 104 -20.32 13.58 -15.84
C ASN A 104 -20.67 12.93 -14.49
N GLY A 105 -21.33 11.76 -14.51
CA GLY A 105 -21.72 11.01 -13.32
C GLY A 105 -23.02 11.48 -12.67
N SER A 106 -23.83 12.31 -13.34
CA SER A 106 -25.15 12.71 -12.82
C SER A 106 -26.21 11.68 -13.17
N LEU A 107 -27.01 11.24 -12.19
CA LEU A 107 -28.19 10.41 -12.45
C LEU A 107 -29.24 11.21 -13.22
N ILE A 108 -29.53 10.80 -14.46
CA ILE A 108 -30.48 11.46 -15.37
C ILE A 108 -31.81 10.71 -15.51
N ALA A 109 -31.86 9.42 -15.15
CA ALA A 109 -33.09 8.65 -15.05
C ALA A 109 -32.97 7.49 -14.06
N GLY A 110 -34.06 7.18 -13.35
CA GLY A 110 -34.10 6.16 -12.30
C GLY A 110 -34.00 6.78 -10.89
N PRO A 111 -33.76 5.96 -9.85
CA PRO A 111 -33.63 4.51 -9.90
C PRO A 111 -34.95 3.82 -10.29
N PHE A 112 -34.86 2.73 -11.04
CA PHE A 112 -36.00 1.90 -11.45
C PHE A 112 -35.86 0.51 -10.87
N ALA A 113 -36.98 -0.13 -10.51
CA ALA A 113 -36.97 -1.53 -10.11
C ALA A 113 -36.49 -2.42 -11.27
N GLY A 114 -35.62 -3.38 -10.98
CA GLY A 114 -35.07 -4.32 -11.94
C GLY A 114 -36.11 -5.05 -12.78
N ASN A 115 -37.17 -5.55 -12.14
CA ASN A 115 -38.25 -6.25 -12.83
C ASN A 115 -39.20 -5.33 -13.64
N SER A 116 -38.99 -4.01 -13.65
CA SER A 116 -39.85 -3.07 -14.38
C SER A 116 -39.93 -3.34 -15.88
N PHE A 117 -38.88 -3.93 -16.48
CA PHE A 117 -38.89 -4.33 -17.89
C PHE A 117 -40.04 -5.32 -18.22
N TRP A 118 -40.41 -6.20 -17.29
CA TRP A 118 -41.41 -7.25 -17.50
C TRP A 118 -42.83 -6.86 -17.09
N SER A 119 -43.13 -5.57 -16.91
CA SER A 119 -44.50 -5.13 -16.62
C SER A 119 -45.52 -5.63 -17.67
N GLY A 120 -46.55 -6.36 -17.24
CA GLY A 120 -47.55 -6.97 -18.11
C GLY A 120 -47.04 -8.11 -19.01
N PHE A 121 -45.92 -8.74 -18.67
CA PHE A 121 -45.36 -9.89 -19.39
C PHE A 121 -45.98 -11.23 -18.93
N GLY A 122 -46.31 -11.35 -17.65
CA GLY A 122 -46.72 -12.54 -16.94
C GLY A 122 -45.53 -13.39 -16.47
N GLY A 123 -45.80 -14.32 -15.54
CA GLY A 123 -44.81 -15.30 -15.09
C GLY A 123 -43.73 -14.75 -14.14
N PRO A 124 -42.66 -15.53 -13.92
CA PRO A 124 -41.64 -15.23 -12.89
C PRO A 124 -40.96 -13.88 -13.06
N CYS A 125 -40.57 -13.51 -14.28
CA CYS A 125 -39.82 -12.28 -14.54
C CYS A 125 -40.61 -11.00 -14.24
N GLU A 126 -41.94 -11.04 -14.32
CA GLU A 126 -42.78 -9.93 -13.87
C GLU A 126 -42.98 -9.97 -12.34
N ALA A 127 -43.22 -11.15 -11.79
CA ALA A 127 -43.58 -11.32 -10.38
C ALA A 127 -42.42 -11.09 -9.41
N ASN A 128 -41.19 -11.36 -9.87
CA ASN A 128 -40.00 -11.42 -9.04
C ASN A 128 -38.94 -10.39 -9.48
N ASN A 129 -38.14 -9.97 -8.51
CA ASN A 129 -37.01 -9.04 -8.66
C ASN A 129 -35.99 -9.55 -7.67
N ASP A 130 -35.14 -10.47 -8.13
CA ASP A 130 -34.37 -11.34 -7.24
C ASP A 130 -32.85 -11.14 -7.34
N GLY A 131 -32.35 -10.37 -8.32
CA GLY A 131 -30.98 -9.85 -8.30
C GLY A 131 -30.08 -10.29 -9.45
N ASP A 132 -28.78 -10.40 -9.16
CA ASP A 132 -27.67 -10.73 -10.07
C ASP A 132 -27.82 -10.10 -11.46
N PRO A 133 -27.79 -8.76 -11.50
CA PRO A 133 -28.01 -8.06 -12.73
C PRO A 133 -26.79 -8.13 -13.66
N VAL A 134 -27.09 -8.20 -14.95
CA VAL A 134 -26.11 -7.86 -15.99
C VAL A 134 -26.75 -6.85 -16.93
N VAL A 135 -26.09 -5.70 -17.10
CA VAL A 135 -26.40 -4.70 -18.13
C VAL A 135 -25.23 -4.63 -19.10
N LEU A 136 -25.53 -4.63 -20.39
CA LEU A 136 -24.54 -4.54 -21.46
C LEU A 136 -25.04 -3.61 -22.57
N TYR A 137 -24.13 -2.88 -23.19
CA TYR A 137 -24.38 -2.27 -24.49
C TYR A 137 -23.91 -3.22 -25.59
N ASP A 138 -24.81 -3.54 -26.51
CA ASP A 138 -24.49 -4.34 -27.68
C ASP A 138 -24.00 -3.42 -28.80
N ASP A 139 -22.69 -3.16 -28.83
CA ASP A 139 -22.03 -2.21 -29.74
C ASP A 139 -22.43 -2.40 -31.20
N ALA A 140 -22.49 -3.66 -31.65
CA ALA A 140 -22.79 -4.00 -33.03
C ALA A 140 -24.28 -3.77 -33.39
N ALA A 141 -25.19 -3.89 -32.42
CA ALA A 141 -26.61 -3.62 -32.62
C ALA A 141 -27.02 -2.18 -32.27
N GLY A 142 -26.24 -1.49 -31.45
CA GLY A 142 -26.61 -0.22 -30.83
C GLY A 142 -27.81 -0.36 -29.89
N GLN A 143 -27.90 -1.45 -29.14
CA GLN A 143 -29.04 -1.77 -28.26
C GLN A 143 -28.57 -2.19 -26.87
N TRP A 144 -29.28 -1.75 -25.84
CA TRP A 144 -29.07 -2.17 -24.46
C TRP A 144 -29.66 -3.55 -24.16
N PHE A 145 -28.90 -4.37 -23.45
CA PHE A 145 -29.27 -5.67 -22.91
C PHE A 145 -29.33 -5.59 -21.39
N PHE A 146 -30.38 -6.14 -20.79
CA PHE A 146 -30.56 -6.25 -19.35
C PHE A 146 -30.95 -7.66 -18.97
N SER A 147 -30.46 -8.12 -17.83
CA SER A 147 -30.74 -9.43 -17.29
C SER A 147 -30.85 -9.39 -15.77
N GLN A 148 -31.74 -10.20 -15.23
CA GLN A 148 -31.81 -10.59 -13.81
C GLN A 148 -32.27 -12.05 -13.73
N PHE A 149 -32.00 -12.73 -12.63
CA PHE A 149 -32.56 -14.06 -12.40
C PHE A 149 -33.89 -13.98 -11.67
N SER A 150 -34.70 -15.03 -11.80
CA SER A 150 -35.78 -15.31 -10.87
C SER A 150 -35.44 -16.54 -10.05
N ILE A 151 -34.99 -16.29 -8.81
CA ILE A 151 -34.49 -17.31 -7.92
C ILE A 151 -35.59 -18.32 -7.55
N GLY A 152 -35.21 -19.59 -7.42
CA GLY A 152 -36.14 -20.68 -7.11
C GLY A 152 -37.07 -21.12 -8.26
N GLN A 153 -37.16 -20.36 -9.36
CA GLN A 153 -37.86 -20.79 -10.58
C GLN A 153 -36.90 -21.33 -11.66
N GLY A 154 -35.59 -21.09 -11.53
CA GLY A 154 -34.59 -21.54 -12.51
C GLY A 154 -34.65 -20.78 -13.83
N VAL A 155 -35.11 -19.52 -13.77
CA VAL A 155 -35.37 -18.68 -14.94
C VAL A 155 -34.38 -17.51 -14.99
N GLN A 156 -33.73 -17.34 -16.14
CA GLN A 156 -33.00 -16.12 -16.50
C GLN A 156 -33.93 -15.20 -17.28
N CYS A 157 -34.15 -14.00 -16.77
CA CYS A 157 -34.98 -13.00 -17.39
C CYS A 157 -34.10 -12.09 -18.23
N VAL A 158 -34.45 -11.90 -19.51
CA VAL A 158 -33.70 -11.04 -20.43
C VAL A 158 -34.60 -9.99 -21.07
N ALA A 159 -34.14 -8.75 -21.11
CA ALA A 159 -34.79 -7.63 -21.77
C ALA A 159 -33.79 -6.92 -22.69
N ILE A 160 -34.15 -6.74 -23.96
CA ILE A 160 -33.33 -6.03 -24.96
C ILE A 160 -34.11 -4.84 -25.47
N SER A 161 -33.53 -3.66 -25.35
CA SER A 161 -34.13 -2.42 -25.85
C SER A 161 -34.32 -2.53 -27.37
N THR A 162 -35.39 -1.94 -27.90
CA THR A 162 -35.71 -1.97 -29.35
C THR A 162 -34.91 -0.95 -30.18
N THR A 163 -34.23 -0.03 -29.50
CA THR A 163 -33.40 1.04 -30.05
C THR A 163 -32.32 1.36 -29.01
N SER A 164 -31.39 2.28 -29.30
CA SER A 164 -30.43 2.77 -28.31
C SER A 164 -31.04 3.60 -27.17
N ASP A 165 -32.34 3.91 -27.19
CA ASP A 165 -33.04 4.54 -26.04
C ASP A 165 -33.28 3.52 -24.91
N PRO A 166 -32.60 3.61 -23.75
CA PRO A 166 -32.82 2.70 -22.63
C PRO A 166 -34.14 2.97 -21.89
N LEU A 167 -34.86 4.05 -22.20
CA LEU A 167 -36.19 4.31 -21.67
C LEU A 167 -37.30 3.92 -22.66
N GLY A 168 -36.91 3.36 -23.80
CA GLY A 168 -37.79 2.91 -24.86
C GLY A 168 -38.46 1.56 -24.57
N PRO A 169 -39.12 0.97 -25.59
CA PRO A 169 -39.70 -0.36 -25.48
C PRO A 169 -38.64 -1.46 -25.56
N TYR A 170 -38.97 -2.63 -24.99
CA TYR A 170 -38.08 -3.79 -24.88
C TYR A 170 -38.70 -5.07 -25.49
N HIS A 171 -37.86 -5.87 -26.11
CA HIS A 171 -38.09 -7.30 -26.36
C HIS A 171 -37.75 -8.08 -25.09
N ARG A 172 -38.64 -8.99 -24.65
CA ARG A 172 -38.60 -9.57 -23.31
C ARG A 172 -38.70 -11.07 -23.39
N TYR A 173 -37.83 -11.75 -22.64
CA TYR A 173 -37.67 -13.19 -22.64
C TYR A 173 -37.56 -13.70 -21.21
N ALA A 174 -37.97 -14.96 -21.04
CA ALA A 174 -37.82 -15.73 -19.80
C ALA A 174 -37.30 -17.12 -20.20
N PHE A 175 -36.01 -17.36 -19.96
CA PHE A 175 -35.36 -18.62 -20.31
C PHE A 175 -35.25 -19.50 -19.07
N GLU A 176 -35.86 -20.69 -19.10
CA GLU A 176 -35.70 -21.70 -18.04
C GLU A 176 -34.31 -22.35 -18.18
N VAL A 177 -33.29 -21.67 -17.69
CA VAL A 177 -31.88 -22.09 -17.80
C VAL A 177 -31.56 -23.24 -16.83
N SER A 178 -32.31 -23.38 -15.74
CA SER A 178 -32.06 -24.40 -14.72
C SER A 178 -33.36 -25.14 -14.37
N PRO A 179 -33.92 -25.95 -15.29
CA PRO A 179 -35.20 -26.62 -15.08
C PRO A 179 -35.23 -27.47 -13.81
N GLY A 180 -36.16 -27.16 -12.90
CA GLY A 180 -36.29 -27.85 -11.61
C GLY A 180 -35.15 -27.57 -10.61
N LYS A 181 -34.34 -26.53 -10.86
CA LYS A 181 -33.21 -26.05 -10.08
C LYS A 181 -33.29 -24.52 -9.91
N GLN A 182 -32.38 -23.94 -9.14
CA GLN A 182 -32.14 -22.50 -9.06
C GLN A 182 -30.93 -22.17 -9.92
N ASN A 183 -30.95 -21.01 -10.57
CA ASN A 183 -29.80 -20.39 -11.23
C ASN A 183 -29.29 -19.24 -10.37
N ASP A 184 -27.97 -19.14 -10.26
CA ASP A 184 -27.30 -18.16 -9.41
C ASP A 184 -25.97 -17.76 -10.06
N TYR A 185 -25.41 -16.61 -9.67
CA TYR A 185 -24.14 -16.10 -10.15
C TYR A 185 -24.02 -16.05 -11.69
N PRO A 186 -25.06 -15.64 -12.45
CA PRO A 186 -24.99 -15.54 -13.89
C PRO A 186 -23.88 -14.56 -14.30
N LYS A 187 -23.19 -14.89 -15.38
CA LYS A 187 -22.34 -13.94 -16.11
C LYS A 187 -22.78 -13.98 -17.57
N ILE A 188 -22.79 -12.83 -18.23
CA ILE A 188 -23.30 -12.70 -19.60
C ILE A 188 -22.32 -11.88 -20.43
N GLY A 189 -22.18 -12.22 -21.71
CA GLY A 189 -21.40 -11.47 -22.67
C GLY A 189 -22.14 -11.30 -24.00
N VAL A 190 -21.64 -10.39 -24.83
CA VAL A 190 -22.07 -10.25 -26.23
C VAL A 190 -21.03 -10.89 -27.12
N TRP A 191 -21.47 -11.72 -28.07
CA TRP A 191 -20.60 -12.27 -29.11
C TRP A 191 -21.17 -11.94 -30.48
N ASP A 192 -20.36 -11.33 -31.34
CA ASP A 192 -20.69 -11.07 -32.73
C ASP A 192 -19.49 -11.37 -33.63
N ASP A 193 -19.58 -12.36 -34.50
CA ASP A 193 -18.52 -12.67 -35.48
C ASP A 193 -18.71 -11.91 -36.81
N GLY A 194 -19.60 -10.91 -36.82
CA GLY A 194 -19.96 -10.14 -38.01
C GLY A 194 -20.85 -10.90 -38.99
N THR A 195 -21.38 -12.05 -38.59
CA THR A 195 -22.33 -12.84 -39.40
C THR A 195 -23.69 -12.93 -38.73
N THR A 196 -24.73 -13.17 -39.53
CA THR A 196 -26.11 -13.28 -39.04
C THR A 196 -26.78 -14.54 -39.55
N GLY A 197 -27.81 -14.99 -38.85
CA GLY A 197 -28.68 -16.09 -39.26
C GLY A 197 -28.10 -17.47 -38.98
N SER A 198 -28.65 -18.48 -39.65
CA SER A 198 -28.55 -19.87 -39.21
C SER A 198 -27.15 -20.49 -39.27
N THR A 199 -26.19 -19.83 -39.91
CA THR A 199 -24.79 -20.27 -40.06
C THR A 199 -23.81 -19.39 -39.29
N GLY A 200 -24.29 -18.33 -38.64
CA GLY A 200 -23.45 -17.41 -37.88
C GLY A 200 -23.17 -17.86 -36.46
N GLN A 201 -22.16 -17.25 -35.82
CA GLN A 201 -21.80 -17.55 -34.43
C GLN A 201 -22.31 -16.49 -33.44
N SER A 202 -22.91 -15.40 -33.91
CA SER A 202 -23.39 -14.30 -33.07
C SER A 202 -24.46 -14.76 -32.07
N ALA A 203 -24.27 -14.40 -30.81
CA ALA A 203 -25.06 -14.86 -29.67
C ALA A 203 -24.91 -13.94 -28.45
N TYR A 204 -25.89 -13.96 -27.56
CA TYR A 204 -25.64 -13.57 -26.17
C TYR A 204 -25.12 -14.80 -25.43
N THR A 205 -23.92 -14.72 -24.89
CA THR A 205 -23.24 -15.83 -24.19
C THR A 205 -23.54 -15.74 -22.70
N PHE A 206 -23.67 -16.87 -22.02
CA PHE A 206 -23.90 -16.85 -20.57
C PHE A 206 -23.26 -18.03 -19.86
N THR A 207 -22.93 -17.82 -18.59
CA THR A 207 -22.67 -18.89 -17.62
C THR A 207 -23.60 -18.72 -16.42
N VAL A 208 -23.92 -19.83 -15.76
CA VAL A 208 -24.78 -19.87 -14.56
C VAL A 208 -24.33 -20.98 -13.63
N ARG A 209 -24.60 -20.83 -12.33
CA ARG A 209 -24.46 -21.88 -11.32
C ARG A 209 -25.82 -22.52 -11.03
N ASP A 210 -25.89 -23.85 -10.97
CA ASP A 210 -27.14 -24.61 -10.77
C ASP A 210 -27.28 -25.20 -9.35
N PHE A 211 -28.39 -24.93 -8.66
CA PHE A 211 -28.69 -25.44 -7.30
C PHE A 211 -30.03 -26.21 -7.18
N PRO A 212 -30.24 -27.14 -6.23
CA PRO A 212 -29.29 -27.70 -5.29
C PRO A 212 -28.38 -28.77 -5.93
N PHE A 213 -27.25 -29.05 -5.25
CA PHE A 213 -26.20 -30.00 -5.59
C PHE A 213 -26.68 -31.46 -5.73
N SER A 214 -27.39 -31.80 -6.80
CA SER A 214 -27.66 -33.20 -7.14
C SER A 214 -26.73 -33.66 -8.25
N SER A 215 -25.60 -34.20 -7.83
CA SER A 215 -24.64 -35.13 -8.48
C SER A 215 -24.44 -35.15 -10.01
N SER A 216 -24.81 -34.12 -10.78
CA SER A 216 -24.72 -34.18 -12.26
C SER A 216 -24.68 -32.84 -13.00
N GLY A 217 -24.70 -31.68 -12.35
CA GLY A 217 -24.49 -30.40 -13.04
C GLY A 217 -24.30 -29.25 -12.07
N PHE A 218 -23.20 -28.51 -12.24
CA PHE A 218 -22.71 -27.49 -11.30
C PHE A 218 -22.60 -26.13 -11.98
N MET A 219 -21.90 -26.08 -13.11
CA MET A 219 -21.84 -24.92 -14.00
C MET A 219 -22.59 -25.20 -15.29
N GLY A 220 -23.27 -24.18 -15.78
CA GLY A 220 -23.82 -24.14 -17.12
C GLY A 220 -23.09 -23.10 -17.96
N ALA A 221 -22.76 -23.44 -19.20
CA ALA A 221 -22.31 -22.49 -20.21
C ALA A 221 -23.25 -22.57 -21.41
N GLY A 222 -23.59 -21.43 -22.00
CA GLY A 222 -24.63 -21.40 -23.01
C GLY A 222 -24.66 -20.14 -23.86
N VAL A 223 -25.60 -20.16 -24.80
CA VAL A 223 -25.88 -19.09 -25.76
C VAL A 223 -27.38 -18.88 -25.91
N MET A 224 -27.78 -17.64 -26.17
CA MET A 224 -29.12 -17.23 -26.57
C MET A 224 -29.06 -16.57 -27.95
N GLU A 225 -30.07 -16.82 -28.77
CA GLU A 225 -30.11 -16.43 -30.19
C GLU A 225 -30.25 -14.91 -30.36
N ARG A 226 -29.11 -14.22 -30.41
CA ARG A 226 -29.01 -12.76 -30.47
C ARG A 226 -29.85 -12.16 -31.60
N ASP A 227 -29.70 -12.65 -32.83
CA ASP A 227 -30.40 -12.10 -34.00
C ASP A 227 -31.93 -12.15 -33.86
N ALA A 228 -32.48 -13.23 -33.30
CA ALA A 228 -33.91 -13.35 -33.04
C ALA A 228 -34.35 -12.38 -31.94
N MET A 229 -33.52 -12.23 -30.90
CA MET A 229 -33.81 -11.38 -29.75
C MET A 229 -33.79 -9.89 -30.07
N LEU A 230 -32.87 -9.44 -30.93
CA LEU A 230 -32.77 -8.05 -31.38
C LEU A 230 -34.03 -7.55 -32.11
N VAL A 231 -34.78 -8.46 -32.74
CA VAL A 231 -36.01 -8.13 -33.50
C VAL A 231 -37.30 -8.62 -32.82
N GLY A 232 -37.21 -9.16 -31.61
CA GLY A 232 -38.38 -9.63 -30.85
C GLY A 232 -39.01 -10.92 -31.37
N ALA A 233 -38.26 -11.72 -32.13
CA ALA A 233 -38.71 -13.03 -32.58
C ALA A 233 -38.61 -14.09 -31.45
N PRO A 234 -39.31 -15.22 -31.56
CA PRO A 234 -39.03 -16.38 -30.71
C PRO A 234 -37.55 -16.76 -30.84
N ALA A 235 -36.84 -16.81 -29.71
CA ALA A 235 -35.41 -17.04 -29.67
C ALA A 235 -35.09 -18.41 -29.08
N GLN A 236 -34.11 -19.08 -29.67
CA GLN A 236 -33.55 -20.32 -29.15
C GLN A 236 -32.49 -20.03 -28.08
N PHE A 237 -32.28 -20.98 -27.16
CA PHE A 237 -31.11 -20.98 -26.29
C PHE A 237 -30.57 -22.40 -26.15
N ILE A 238 -29.27 -22.50 -25.87
CA ILE A 238 -28.56 -23.76 -25.70
C ILE A 238 -27.71 -23.64 -24.43
N LYS A 239 -27.77 -24.66 -23.58
CA LYS A 239 -26.96 -24.74 -22.36
C LYS A 239 -26.29 -26.11 -22.31
N PHE A 240 -24.99 -26.10 -22.05
CA PHE A 240 -24.21 -27.26 -21.69
C PHE A 240 -24.01 -27.25 -20.18
N SER A 241 -24.36 -28.35 -19.51
CA SER A 241 -24.06 -28.54 -18.09
C SER A 241 -22.75 -29.29 -17.94
N GLN A 242 -21.81 -28.71 -17.21
CA GLN A 242 -20.58 -29.37 -16.81
C GLN A 242 -20.82 -30.09 -15.47
N PRO A 243 -20.58 -31.41 -15.39
CA PRO A 243 -20.66 -32.13 -14.13
C PRO A 243 -19.47 -31.73 -13.25
N CYS A 244 -19.75 -31.32 -12.01
CA CYS A 244 -18.73 -31.28 -10.97
C CYS A 244 -18.49 -32.72 -10.51
N VAL A 245 -17.35 -33.29 -10.91
CA VAL A 245 -16.82 -34.52 -10.34
C VAL A 245 -15.77 -34.14 -9.30
N THR A 246 -15.59 -34.96 -8.26
CA THR A 246 -14.48 -34.80 -7.32
C THR A 246 -13.22 -34.53 -8.13
N ASN A 247 -12.47 -33.48 -7.79
CA ASN A 247 -11.21 -33.14 -8.46
C ASN A 247 -11.35 -32.57 -9.90
N GLU A 248 -12.51 -32.01 -10.29
CA GLU A 248 -12.67 -31.30 -11.58
C GLU A 248 -13.82 -30.28 -11.55
N CYS A 249 -14.05 -29.62 -10.41
CA CYS A 249 -15.13 -28.65 -10.26
C CYS A 249 -14.64 -27.24 -10.57
N VAL A 250 -14.66 -26.87 -11.84
CA VAL A 250 -14.24 -25.55 -12.28
C VAL A 250 -15.38 -24.53 -12.02
N GLU A 251 -15.17 -23.65 -11.04
CA GLU A 251 -16.10 -22.59 -10.64
C GLU A 251 -15.78 -21.27 -11.33
N GLY A 252 -16.75 -20.35 -11.46
CA GLY A 252 -16.48 -19.01 -11.97
C GLY A 252 -16.06 -18.93 -13.45
N GLN A 253 -16.50 -19.86 -14.30
CA GLN A 253 -16.31 -19.74 -15.74
C GLN A 253 -17.00 -18.49 -16.29
N LEU A 254 -16.28 -17.73 -17.11
CA LEU A 254 -16.74 -16.49 -17.73
C LEU A 254 -17.09 -16.70 -19.20
N PRO A 255 -18.23 -16.18 -19.66
CA PRO A 255 -18.51 -16.07 -21.09
C PRO A 255 -17.62 -14.99 -21.72
N PRO A 256 -17.29 -15.11 -23.02
CA PRO A 256 -16.59 -14.05 -23.71
C PRO A 256 -17.52 -12.84 -23.90
N HIS A 257 -16.97 -11.65 -23.71
CA HIS A 257 -17.59 -10.39 -24.12
C HIS A 257 -16.73 -9.72 -25.19
N LEU A 258 -17.25 -9.60 -26.40
CA LEU A 258 -16.59 -8.91 -27.51
C LEU A 258 -16.64 -7.40 -27.29
N ALA A 259 -15.47 -6.76 -27.34
CA ALA A 259 -15.35 -5.31 -27.43
C ALA A 259 -14.66 -4.91 -28.75
N GLY A 260 -15.14 -3.83 -29.36
CA GLY A 260 -14.60 -3.30 -30.60
C GLY A 260 -15.00 -4.12 -31.84
N SER A 261 -14.07 -4.26 -32.79
CA SER A 261 -14.35 -4.89 -34.09
C SER A 261 -14.59 -6.40 -33.98
N PRO A 262 -15.49 -6.99 -34.79
CA PRO A 262 -15.74 -8.42 -34.77
C PRO A 262 -14.51 -9.22 -35.27
N PRO A 263 -14.28 -10.43 -34.74
CA PRO A 263 -13.28 -11.36 -35.27
C PRO A 263 -13.68 -11.88 -36.66
N PRO A 264 -12.82 -12.69 -37.32
CA PRO A 264 -13.17 -13.30 -38.59
C PRO A 264 -14.47 -14.11 -38.51
N ALA A 265 -15.29 -14.02 -39.56
CA ALA A 265 -16.55 -14.76 -39.68
C ALA A 265 -16.38 -16.27 -39.41
N GLY A 266 -17.29 -16.84 -38.63
CA GLY A 266 -17.25 -18.24 -38.18
C GLY A 266 -16.44 -18.47 -36.90
N THR A 267 -15.91 -17.42 -36.28
CA THR A 267 -15.22 -17.55 -34.98
C THR A 267 -16.22 -17.85 -33.88
N CYS A 268 -16.13 -19.04 -33.30
CA CYS A 268 -17.00 -19.42 -32.20
C CYS A 268 -16.58 -18.75 -30.87
N PRO A 269 -17.52 -18.41 -29.99
CA PRO A 269 -17.22 -17.86 -28.66
C PRO A 269 -16.38 -18.83 -27.82
N THR A 270 -15.39 -18.28 -27.11
CA THR A 270 -14.48 -19.01 -26.21
C THR A 270 -14.71 -18.59 -24.76
N PHE A 271 -15.12 -19.52 -23.92
CA PHE A 271 -15.34 -19.36 -22.48
C PHE A 271 -14.05 -19.60 -21.72
N TRP A 272 -13.86 -18.93 -20.59
CA TRP A 272 -12.59 -18.93 -19.86
C TRP A 272 -12.77 -19.16 -18.36
N THR A 273 -11.86 -19.92 -17.78
CA THR A 273 -11.70 -20.01 -16.33
C THR A 273 -10.23 -20.12 -15.99
N ALA A 274 -9.78 -19.38 -15.00
CA ALA A 274 -8.46 -19.57 -14.43
C ALA A 274 -8.47 -20.82 -13.52
N ILE A 275 -7.39 -21.59 -13.50
CA ILE A 275 -7.23 -22.85 -12.77
C ILE A 275 -5.97 -22.76 -11.93
N ASP A 276 -6.11 -23.05 -10.64
CA ASP A 276 -4.99 -23.33 -9.74
C ASP A 276 -4.90 -24.85 -9.59
N ALA A 277 -3.79 -25.42 -10.04
CA ALA A 277 -3.61 -26.87 -10.08
C ALA A 277 -3.57 -27.50 -8.67
N ALA A 278 -3.11 -26.76 -7.67
CA ALA A 278 -3.07 -27.21 -6.29
C ALA A 278 -4.45 -27.10 -5.62
N TYR A 279 -5.19 -26.02 -5.90
CA TYR A 279 -6.52 -25.77 -5.34
C TYR A 279 -7.61 -26.65 -5.99
N ASP A 280 -7.65 -26.71 -7.32
CA ASP A 280 -8.73 -27.37 -8.06
C ASP A 280 -8.58 -28.91 -8.11
N ASP A 281 -7.45 -29.45 -7.59
CA ASP A 281 -7.05 -30.86 -7.53
C ASP A 281 -7.46 -31.66 -8.78
N SER A 282 -7.16 -31.15 -9.97
CA SER A 282 -7.70 -31.59 -11.28
C SER A 282 -6.57 -32.05 -12.22
N PRO A 283 -6.77 -32.79 -13.35
CA PRO A 283 -5.68 -33.34 -14.21
C PRO A 283 -4.57 -32.36 -14.66
N HIS A 284 -4.71 -31.08 -14.36
CA HIS A 284 -3.72 -30.05 -14.61
C HIS A 284 -2.56 -30.21 -13.63
N SER A 285 -1.35 -30.18 -14.16
CA SER A 285 -0.10 -30.25 -13.38
C SER A 285 0.54 -28.89 -13.17
N VAL A 286 -0.11 -27.83 -13.69
CA VAL A 286 0.35 -26.45 -13.71
C VAL A 286 -0.85 -25.51 -13.68
N ASP A 287 -0.68 -24.35 -13.07
CA ASP A 287 -1.67 -23.28 -13.06
C ASP A 287 -1.85 -22.71 -14.47
N GLY A 288 -3.02 -22.15 -14.74
CA GLY A 288 -3.30 -21.59 -16.07
C GLY A 288 -4.74 -21.22 -16.33
N TYR A 289 -5.10 -21.18 -17.60
CA TYR A 289 -6.40 -20.70 -18.08
C TYR A 289 -7.03 -21.76 -19.00
N ARG A 290 -8.08 -22.41 -18.49
CA ARG A 290 -8.89 -23.39 -19.21
C ARG A 290 -9.85 -22.65 -20.14
N ASN A 291 -10.00 -23.15 -21.36
CA ASN A 291 -10.87 -22.55 -22.36
C ASN A 291 -11.79 -23.58 -23.01
N HIS A 292 -13.02 -23.17 -23.32
CA HIS A 292 -13.98 -23.98 -24.04
C HIS A 292 -14.59 -23.20 -25.19
N GLN A 293 -14.55 -23.79 -26.38
CA GLN A 293 -15.14 -23.21 -27.58
C GLN A 293 -16.57 -23.72 -27.77
N LEU A 294 -17.54 -22.79 -27.85
CA LEU A 294 -18.94 -23.10 -28.11
C LEU A 294 -19.30 -22.72 -29.55
N CYS A 295 -19.30 -23.68 -30.47
CA CYS A 295 -19.69 -23.45 -31.87
C CYS A 295 -21.16 -23.77 -32.09
N VAL A 296 -21.95 -22.77 -32.49
CA VAL A 296 -23.40 -22.85 -32.64
C VAL A 296 -23.80 -23.27 -34.04
N ASP A 297 -24.78 -24.17 -34.12
CA ASP A 297 -25.56 -24.46 -35.33
C ASP A 297 -27.02 -24.11 -35.06
N TRP A 298 -27.42 -22.88 -35.41
CA TRP A 298 -28.78 -22.40 -35.21
C TRP A 298 -29.81 -23.13 -36.09
N ALA A 299 -29.39 -23.68 -37.24
CA ALA A 299 -30.28 -24.49 -38.08
C ALA A 299 -30.62 -25.84 -37.44
N ASN A 300 -29.68 -26.43 -36.71
CA ASN A 300 -29.88 -27.66 -35.96
C ASN A 300 -29.06 -27.63 -34.66
N ILE A 301 -29.70 -27.19 -33.57
CA ILE A 301 -29.05 -27.01 -32.27
C ILE A 301 -28.37 -28.28 -31.72
N ASN A 302 -28.78 -29.48 -32.17
CA ASN A 302 -28.15 -30.74 -31.77
C ASN A 302 -26.73 -30.92 -32.34
N ASN A 303 -26.36 -30.13 -33.36
CA ASN A 303 -25.00 -30.09 -33.91
C ASN A 303 -24.09 -29.09 -33.19
N THR A 304 -24.65 -28.28 -32.27
CA THR A 304 -23.86 -27.31 -31.49
C THR A 304 -22.85 -28.08 -30.63
N THR A 305 -21.61 -27.61 -30.62
CA THR A 305 -20.52 -28.25 -29.88
C THR A 305 -20.00 -27.34 -28.80
N TYR A 306 -19.67 -27.92 -27.65
CA TYR A 306 -18.92 -27.27 -26.59
C TYR A 306 -17.66 -28.09 -26.33
N THR A 307 -16.53 -27.59 -26.80
CA THR A 307 -15.28 -28.35 -26.90
C THR A 307 -14.21 -27.67 -26.06
N GLU A 308 -13.59 -28.43 -25.17
CA GLU A 308 -12.43 -27.95 -24.42
C GLU A 308 -11.20 -27.82 -25.31
N GLY A 309 -10.53 -26.68 -25.21
CA GLY A 309 -9.24 -26.43 -25.84
C GLY A 309 -8.06 -26.76 -24.92
N PRO A 310 -6.81 -26.66 -25.41
CA PRO A 310 -5.62 -26.84 -24.58
C PRO A 310 -5.59 -25.82 -23.43
N LEU A 311 -5.17 -26.25 -22.24
CA LEU A 311 -4.86 -25.34 -21.12
C LEU A 311 -3.77 -24.35 -21.56
N VAL A 312 -4.02 -23.06 -21.35
CA VAL A 312 -2.99 -22.03 -21.49
C VAL A 312 -2.25 -21.95 -20.15
N ALA A 313 -1.05 -22.51 -20.08
CA ALA A 313 -0.25 -22.48 -18.85
C ALA A 313 0.09 -21.04 -18.45
N ALA A 314 0.01 -20.74 -17.16
CA ALA A 314 0.47 -19.49 -16.59
C ALA A 314 2.01 -19.38 -16.67
N GLY A 315 2.52 -18.16 -16.67
CA GLY A 315 3.95 -17.86 -16.67
C GLY A 315 4.58 -18.09 -15.30
N SER A 316 3.79 -18.06 -14.24
CA SER A 316 4.16 -18.35 -12.85
C SER A 316 2.99 -18.97 -12.10
N ASN A 317 3.29 -19.72 -11.05
CA ASN A 317 2.26 -20.28 -10.18
C ASN A 317 1.56 -19.16 -9.41
N PHE A 318 0.29 -19.37 -9.06
CA PHE A 318 -0.48 -18.47 -8.22
C PHE A 318 -1.36 -19.28 -7.27
N ASP A 319 -1.67 -18.72 -6.10
CA ASP A 319 -2.31 -19.45 -5.02
C ASP A 319 -3.74 -18.95 -4.76
N ARG A 320 -4.72 -19.85 -4.69
CA ARG A 320 -6.11 -19.55 -4.31
C ARG A 320 -6.50 -19.98 -2.89
N PHE A 321 -5.54 -20.39 -2.06
CA PHE A 321 -5.76 -20.69 -0.65
C PHE A 321 -5.79 -19.44 0.23
N LEU A 322 -6.68 -18.50 -0.08
CA LEU A 322 -6.86 -17.24 0.64
C LEU A 322 -8.05 -17.30 1.61
N GLY A 323 -7.92 -16.64 2.76
CA GLY A 323 -9.00 -16.43 3.72
C GLY A 323 -9.97 -15.32 3.32
N ASP A 324 -10.78 -14.89 4.30
CA ASP A 324 -11.54 -13.64 4.18
C ASP A 324 -10.61 -12.43 4.33
N VAL A 325 -11.03 -11.30 3.78
CA VAL A 325 -10.35 -9.99 3.80
C VAL A 325 -10.75 -9.19 5.03
N ASP A 326 -9.79 -8.53 5.68
CA ASP A 326 -10.02 -7.78 6.93
C ASP A 326 -10.33 -6.29 6.69
N GLN A 327 -11.01 -5.65 7.66
CA GLN A 327 -11.29 -4.21 7.67
C GLN A 327 -11.45 -3.66 9.10
N THR A 328 -11.08 -2.39 9.33
CA THR A 328 -11.25 -1.77 10.65
C THR A 328 -12.71 -1.67 11.07
N GLY A 329 -13.03 -2.27 12.22
CA GLY A 329 -14.33 -2.06 12.87
C GLY A 329 -15.52 -2.68 12.12
N GLY A 330 -15.25 -3.56 11.15
CA GLY A 330 -16.24 -4.30 10.37
C GLY A 330 -16.27 -5.80 10.67
N GLU A 331 -16.99 -6.53 9.83
CA GLU A 331 -16.87 -8.00 9.69
C GLU A 331 -15.78 -8.37 8.68
N THR A 332 -15.35 -9.63 8.64
CA THR A 332 -14.50 -10.16 7.57
C THR A 332 -15.27 -10.20 6.25
N LEU A 333 -14.60 -9.99 5.12
CA LEU A 333 -15.19 -9.88 3.79
C LEU A 333 -14.81 -11.08 2.92
N ASP A 334 -15.76 -11.65 2.19
CA ASP A 334 -15.49 -12.76 1.27
C ASP A 334 -14.50 -12.32 0.18
N SER A 335 -13.37 -13.01 0.08
CA SER A 335 -12.31 -12.71 -0.89
C SER A 335 -12.66 -13.13 -2.32
N LEU A 336 -13.69 -13.98 -2.49
CA LEU A 336 -14.14 -14.54 -3.75
C LEU A 336 -13.03 -15.23 -4.55
N VAL A 337 -12.01 -15.74 -3.85
CA VAL A 337 -10.81 -16.35 -4.43
C VAL A 337 -11.10 -17.54 -5.36
N PHE A 338 -12.27 -18.17 -5.20
CA PHE A 338 -12.71 -19.32 -6.00
C PHE A 338 -13.11 -18.96 -7.44
N PHE A 339 -13.28 -17.68 -7.77
CA PHE A 339 -13.91 -17.25 -9.00
C PHE A 339 -12.93 -16.49 -9.91
N THR A 340 -12.95 -16.81 -11.20
CA THR A 340 -12.42 -15.88 -12.20
C THR A 340 -13.36 -14.67 -12.26
N MET A 341 -12.79 -13.48 -12.05
CA MET A 341 -13.57 -12.26 -11.83
C MET A 341 -14.05 -11.64 -13.16
N TYR A 342 -15.28 -11.14 -13.14
CA TYR A 342 -15.95 -10.61 -14.33
C TYR A 342 -15.26 -9.33 -14.85
N ARG A 343 -14.96 -9.20 -16.15
CA ARG A 343 -15.37 -10.00 -17.33
C ARG A 343 -14.20 -10.54 -18.14
N ALA A 344 -14.42 -11.61 -18.92
CA ALA A 344 -13.49 -12.08 -19.93
C ALA A 344 -13.66 -11.28 -21.23
N GLN A 345 -13.04 -10.11 -21.31
CA GLN A 345 -13.13 -9.25 -22.49
C GLN A 345 -12.27 -9.81 -23.63
N TYR A 346 -12.90 -10.01 -24.78
CA TYR A 346 -12.28 -10.40 -26.04
C TYR A 346 -12.15 -9.19 -26.96
N ARG A 347 -10.99 -9.03 -27.61
CA ARG A 347 -10.78 -8.01 -28.64
C ARG A 347 -10.08 -8.59 -29.86
N TRP A 348 -10.48 -8.14 -31.05
CA TRP A 348 -9.82 -8.45 -32.32
C TRP A 348 -9.01 -7.26 -32.83
N PHE A 349 -7.69 -7.43 -32.95
CA PHE A 349 -6.76 -6.40 -33.42
C PHE A 349 -6.47 -6.48 -34.94
N GLY A 350 -7.23 -7.29 -35.69
CA GLY A 350 -7.07 -7.45 -37.14
C GLY A 350 -6.17 -8.60 -37.58
N ASN A 351 -5.17 -8.96 -36.77
CA ASN A 351 -4.23 -10.07 -37.02
C ASN A 351 -4.04 -11.02 -35.83
N TYR A 352 -4.59 -10.68 -34.67
CA TYR A 352 -4.70 -11.55 -33.51
C TYR A 352 -5.89 -11.11 -32.66
N ALA A 353 -6.38 -12.04 -31.84
CA ALA A 353 -7.30 -11.75 -30.76
C ALA A 353 -6.56 -11.72 -29.43
N SER A 354 -7.09 -10.95 -28.49
CA SER A 354 -6.68 -10.87 -27.10
C SER A 354 -7.86 -11.20 -26.19
N VAL A 355 -7.59 -11.90 -25.08
CA VAL A 355 -8.53 -12.02 -23.97
C VAL A 355 -7.81 -11.66 -22.68
N VAL A 356 -8.37 -10.72 -21.92
CA VAL A 356 -7.90 -10.33 -20.60
C VAL A 356 -8.74 -10.98 -19.49
N LEU A 357 -8.07 -11.45 -18.43
CA LEU A 357 -8.66 -12.20 -17.32
C LEU A 357 -8.06 -11.73 -15.99
N ASN A 358 -8.82 -11.85 -14.89
CA ASN A 358 -8.29 -11.64 -13.55
C ASN A 358 -8.95 -12.55 -12.49
N THR A 359 -8.27 -12.76 -11.36
CA THR A 359 -8.77 -13.52 -10.20
C THR A 359 -8.06 -13.04 -8.93
N THR A 360 -8.76 -13.05 -7.79
CA THR A 360 -8.11 -12.87 -6.48
C THR A 360 -7.21 -14.08 -6.20
N VAL A 361 -6.05 -13.85 -5.59
CA VAL A 361 -5.07 -14.87 -5.17
C VAL A 361 -4.43 -14.46 -3.84
N ASP A 362 -3.85 -15.42 -3.12
CA ASP A 362 -2.93 -15.14 -2.02
C ASP A 362 -1.57 -14.69 -2.59
N ALA A 363 -1.19 -13.45 -2.29
CA ALA A 363 0.08 -12.84 -2.67
C ALA A 363 1.19 -13.06 -1.62
N GLY A 364 0.96 -13.94 -0.64
CA GLY A 364 1.83 -14.29 0.47
C GLY A 364 1.38 -13.70 1.79
N ASN A 365 1.52 -14.48 2.88
CA ASN A 365 1.07 -14.14 4.23
C ASN A 365 -0.44 -13.83 4.31
N GLU A 366 -1.25 -14.57 3.56
CA GLU A 366 -2.71 -14.39 3.50
C GLU A 366 -3.14 -13.00 3.02
N ARG A 367 -2.28 -12.30 2.26
CA ARG A 367 -2.58 -10.99 1.68
C ARG A 367 -3.23 -11.14 0.31
N ALA A 368 -4.44 -10.64 0.15
CA ALA A 368 -5.12 -10.65 -1.13
C ALA A 368 -4.37 -9.84 -2.20
N GLY A 369 -4.17 -10.43 -3.38
CA GLY A 369 -3.67 -9.78 -4.58
C GLY A 369 -4.48 -10.16 -5.82
N ILE A 370 -4.24 -9.46 -6.94
CA ILE A 370 -4.95 -9.74 -8.19
C ILE A 370 -4.01 -10.40 -9.19
N ARG A 371 -4.24 -11.68 -9.50
CA ARG A 371 -3.65 -12.34 -10.66
C ARG A 371 -4.37 -11.87 -11.91
N TRP A 372 -3.63 -11.42 -12.91
CA TRP A 372 -4.17 -10.99 -14.20
C TRP A 372 -3.40 -11.62 -15.36
N ALA A 373 -4.05 -11.74 -16.52
CA ALA A 373 -3.43 -12.27 -17.73
C ALA A 373 -4.00 -11.69 -19.00
N GLU A 374 -3.16 -11.68 -20.04
CA GLU A 374 -3.52 -11.52 -21.44
C GLU A 374 -3.18 -12.82 -22.19
N THR A 375 -4.18 -13.42 -22.82
CA THR A 375 -3.99 -14.55 -23.74
C THR A 375 -4.22 -14.09 -25.17
N ARG A 376 -3.50 -14.68 -26.13
CA ARG A 376 -3.63 -14.32 -27.55
C ARG A 376 -3.83 -15.51 -28.46
N SER A 377 -4.56 -15.29 -29.55
CA SER A 377 -4.72 -16.23 -30.65
C SER A 377 -4.58 -15.51 -31.99
N ALA A 378 -3.73 -16.02 -32.89
CA ALA A 378 -3.53 -15.43 -34.21
C ALA A 378 -4.79 -15.48 -35.12
N ASN A 379 -5.70 -16.42 -34.88
CA ASN A 379 -6.92 -16.57 -35.66
C ASN A 379 -8.20 -16.25 -34.88
N GLY A 380 -8.07 -15.93 -33.59
CA GLY A 380 -9.17 -15.59 -32.70
C GLY A 380 -10.06 -16.75 -32.26
N ALA A 381 -9.81 -17.97 -32.73
CA ALA A 381 -10.66 -19.14 -32.50
C ALA A 381 -9.96 -20.27 -31.73
N THR A 382 -8.67 -20.50 -32.01
CA THR A 382 -7.91 -21.67 -31.51
C THR A 382 -6.45 -21.31 -31.30
N GLY A 383 -5.65 -22.21 -30.70
CA GLY A 383 -4.21 -21.99 -30.57
C GLY A 383 -3.90 -20.82 -29.64
N TRP A 384 -4.73 -20.66 -28.61
CA TRP A 384 -4.52 -19.69 -27.54
C TRP A 384 -3.19 -19.96 -26.84
N GLY A 385 -2.43 -18.91 -26.59
CA GLY A 385 -1.21 -18.93 -25.81
C GLY A 385 -1.17 -17.75 -24.84
N LEU A 386 -0.37 -17.88 -23.79
CA LEU A 386 -0.12 -16.80 -22.86
C LEU A 386 0.73 -15.73 -23.56
N GLN A 387 0.22 -14.50 -23.60
CA GLN A 387 1.03 -13.35 -24.01
C GLN A 387 1.80 -12.82 -22.79
N GLN A 388 1.10 -12.65 -21.67
CA GLN A 388 1.67 -12.17 -20.42
C GLN A 388 0.71 -12.39 -19.27
N ASP A 389 1.24 -12.51 -18.06
CA ASP A 389 0.52 -12.53 -16.81
C ASP A 389 1.40 -11.99 -15.68
N GLY A 390 0.75 -11.65 -14.58
CA GLY A 390 1.41 -11.17 -13.36
C GLY A 390 0.42 -11.12 -12.20
N THR A 391 0.94 -10.93 -10.99
CA THR A 391 0.15 -10.77 -9.78
C THR A 391 0.41 -9.39 -9.20
N TYR A 392 -0.60 -8.53 -9.23
CA TYR A 392 -0.49 -7.17 -8.70
C TYR A 392 -0.77 -7.16 -7.20
N ALA A 393 0.29 -7.06 -6.40
CA ALA A 393 0.24 -6.92 -4.95
C ALA A 393 1.47 -6.16 -4.43
N PRO A 394 1.53 -4.84 -4.66
CA PRO A 394 2.55 -3.97 -4.08
C PRO A 394 2.82 -4.25 -2.60
N ASN A 395 4.06 -4.07 -2.16
CA ASN A 395 4.49 -4.33 -0.79
C ASN A 395 4.19 -3.14 0.13
N ASP A 396 2.95 -2.67 0.07
CA ASP A 396 2.41 -1.60 0.89
C ASP A 396 1.53 -2.13 2.04
N GLY A 397 1.42 -3.46 2.15
CA GLY A 397 0.59 -4.13 3.16
C GLY A 397 -0.90 -4.08 2.86
N LEU A 398 -1.33 -3.60 1.69
CA LEU A 398 -2.74 -3.53 1.30
C LEU A 398 -3.22 -4.82 0.65
N GLU A 399 -4.45 -5.21 0.96
CA GLU A 399 -5.18 -6.32 0.35
C GLU A 399 -6.00 -5.83 -0.84
N ARG A 400 -5.92 -6.53 -1.98
CA ARG A 400 -6.61 -6.19 -3.23
C ARG A 400 -7.43 -7.39 -3.72
N TRP A 401 -8.73 -7.22 -3.90
CA TRP A 401 -9.64 -8.30 -4.30
C TRP A 401 -10.81 -7.78 -5.15
N MET A 402 -11.57 -8.72 -5.71
CA MET A 402 -12.78 -8.45 -6.50
C MET A 402 -12.54 -7.52 -7.70
N GLY A 403 -11.57 -7.91 -8.53
CA GLY A 403 -11.10 -7.10 -9.65
C GLY A 403 -12.02 -7.10 -10.87
N SER A 404 -11.83 -6.12 -11.77
CA SER A 404 -12.39 -6.11 -13.11
C SER A 404 -11.38 -5.54 -14.09
N ILE A 405 -11.25 -6.17 -15.26
CA ILE A 405 -10.17 -5.91 -16.22
C ILE A 405 -10.73 -5.65 -17.62
N ALA A 406 -10.11 -4.71 -18.33
CA ALA A 406 -10.41 -4.43 -19.73
C ALA A 406 -9.16 -3.95 -20.48
N GLN A 407 -9.23 -4.00 -21.81
CA GLN A 407 -8.21 -3.57 -22.76
C GLN A 407 -8.82 -2.60 -23.78
N ASP A 408 -8.10 -1.56 -24.15
CA ASP A 408 -8.52 -0.60 -25.18
C ASP A 408 -8.09 -1.00 -26.61
N GLN A 409 -8.42 -0.17 -27.60
CA GLN A 409 -8.03 -0.40 -29.00
C GLN A 409 -6.52 -0.32 -29.26
N SER A 410 -5.74 0.26 -28.35
CA SER A 410 -4.28 0.39 -28.47
C SER A 410 -3.55 -0.76 -27.78
N GLY A 411 -4.29 -1.63 -27.07
CA GLY A 411 -3.75 -2.77 -26.35
C GLY A 411 -3.38 -2.45 -24.90
N ASN A 412 -3.67 -1.23 -24.43
CA ASN A 412 -3.46 -0.85 -23.03
C ASN A 412 -4.49 -1.54 -22.15
N ILE A 413 -4.09 -1.95 -20.94
CA ILE A 413 -4.92 -2.73 -20.02
C ILE A 413 -5.15 -1.90 -18.75
N ALA A 414 -6.38 -1.88 -18.28
CA ALA A 414 -6.76 -1.33 -17.00
C ALA A 414 -7.33 -2.42 -16.09
N LEU A 415 -7.00 -2.34 -14.81
CA LEU A 415 -7.41 -3.28 -13.78
C LEU A 415 -7.90 -2.51 -12.55
N GLY A 416 -9.20 -2.60 -12.26
CA GLY A 416 -9.83 -2.01 -11.07
C GLY A 416 -10.10 -3.08 -10.02
N TYR A 417 -10.12 -2.73 -8.74
CA TYR A 417 -10.36 -3.65 -7.62
C TYR A 417 -10.82 -2.91 -6.35
N SER A 418 -11.33 -3.70 -5.40
CA SER A 418 -11.44 -3.26 -4.00
C SER A 418 -10.06 -3.32 -3.35
N VAL A 419 -9.77 -2.38 -2.44
CA VAL A 419 -8.51 -2.35 -1.66
C VAL A 419 -8.77 -2.00 -0.20
N THR A 420 -8.04 -2.60 0.73
CA THR A 420 -8.11 -2.28 2.16
C THR A 420 -6.74 -2.44 2.82
N PRO A 421 -6.36 -1.58 3.79
CA PRO A 421 -5.20 -1.79 4.66
C PRO A 421 -5.49 -2.80 5.80
N GLY A 422 -6.42 -3.73 5.60
CA GLY A 422 -6.87 -4.68 6.59
C GLY A 422 -7.51 -4.00 7.81
N ASP A 423 -7.15 -4.48 9.01
CA ASP A 423 -7.60 -3.97 10.31
C ASP A 423 -7.27 -2.49 10.59
N ASN A 424 -6.56 -1.79 9.70
CA ASN A 424 -6.13 -0.40 9.85
C ASN A 424 -6.82 0.62 8.92
N GLY A 425 -7.86 0.23 8.19
CA GLY A 425 -8.67 1.15 7.41
C GLY A 425 -9.91 0.53 6.78
N PHE A 426 -10.42 1.20 5.75
CA PHE A 426 -11.71 0.88 5.13
C PHE A 426 -11.56 0.46 3.68
N PRO A 427 -12.40 -0.48 3.19
CA PRO A 427 -12.46 -0.84 1.79
C PRO A 427 -12.68 0.38 0.89
N SER A 428 -11.83 0.50 -0.12
CA SER A 428 -11.75 1.60 -1.06
C SER A 428 -11.74 1.08 -2.49
N VAL A 429 -11.96 1.97 -3.46
CA VAL A 429 -11.99 1.63 -4.89
C VAL A 429 -10.77 2.24 -5.56
N ARG A 430 -9.93 1.38 -6.14
CA ARG A 430 -8.73 1.81 -6.87
C ARG A 430 -8.55 1.05 -8.17
N TYR A 431 -7.68 1.56 -9.01
CA TYR A 431 -7.28 0.91 -10.26
C TYR A 431 -5.81 1.16 -10.56
N THR A 432 -5.23 0.26 -11.33
CA THR A 432 -3.91 0.38 -11.93
C THR A 432 -4.02 0.15 -13.43
N THR A 433 -2.99 0.54 -14.16
CA THR A 433 -2.97 0.43 -15.60
C THR A 433 -1.61 0.03 -16.13
N ARG A 434 -1.62 -0.40 -17.38
CA ARG A 434 -0.42 -0.61 -18.17
C ARG A 434 -0.65 -0.25 -19.63
N THR A 435 0.38 0.27 -20.26
CA THR A 435 0.43 0.44 -21.71
C THR A 435 0.76 -0.90 -22.40
N ALA A 436 0.50 -0.97 -23.70
CA ALA A 436 0.89 -2.13 -24.52
C ALA A 436 2.42 -2.30 -24.63
N GLY A 437 3.20 -1.22 -24.46
CA GLY A 437 4.65 -1.21 -24.57
C GLY A 437 5.39 -1.48 -23.26
N ASP A 438 4.69 -1.40 -22.12
CA ASP A 438 5.27 -1.68 -20.80
C ASP A 438 5.87 -3.09 -20.74
N THR A 439 6.82 -3.29 -19.82
CA THR A 439 7.42 -4.60 -19.56
C THR A 439 6.35 -5.69 -19.42
N ALA A 440 6.56 -6.82 -20.11
CA ALA A 440 5.59 -7.90 -20.10
C ALA A 440 5.42 -8.46 -18.68
N GLY A 441 4.17 -8.74 -18.30
CA GLY A 441 3.85 -9.30 -16.97
C GLY A 441 3.84 -8.31 -15.79
N THR A 442 4.02 -7.01 -16.02
CA THR A 442 3.89 -5.98 -14.96
C THR A 442 2.68 -5.05 -15.18
N MET A 443 2.25 -4.36 -14.12
CA MET A 443 1.29 -3.24 -14.15
C MET A 443 2.00 -2.02 -13.57
N PRO A 444 2.86 -1.34 -14.35
CA PRO A 444 3.77 -0.36 -13.82
C PRO A 444 3.18 1.05 -13.76
N GLY A 445 1.93 1.29 -14.17
CA GLY A 445 1.34 2.64 -14.14
C GLY A 445 1.12 3.23 -12.74
N GLY A 446 1.31 2.45 -11.68
CA GLY A 446 0.98 2.85 -10.31
C GLY A 446 -0.53 2.83 -10.03
N GLU A 447 -0.91 3.05 -8.77
CA GLU A 447 -2.29 2.93 -8.32
C GLU A 447 -2.97 4.30 -8.16
N VAL A 448 -4.18 4.42 -8.68
CA VAL A 448 -4.99 5.64 -8.57
C VAL A 448 -6.32 5.33 -7.90
N SER A 449 -6.71 6.24 -7.00
CA SER A 449 -7.97 6.14 -6.27
C SER A 449 -9.15 6.66 -7.06
N CYS A 450 -10.12 5.77 -7.26
CA CYS A 450 -11.47 6.13 -7.64
C CYS A 450 -12.22 6.78 -6.48
N TYR A 451 -12.12 6.16 -5.31
CA TYR A 451 -12.71 6.66 -4.07
C TYR A 451 -12.07 5.97 -2.86
N GLU A 452 -11.80 6.73 -1.80
CA GLU A 452 -11.35 6.19 -0.51
C GLU A 452 -12.54 6.03 0.43
N GLY A 453 -12.85 4.79 0.82
CA GLY A 453 -13.94 4.47 1.72
C GLY A 453 -13.74 5.06 3.12
N THR A 454 -14.84 5.33 3.81
CA THR A 454 -14.84 5.95 5.14
C THR A 454 -15.66 5.16 6.17
N GLY A 455 -16.17 3.99 5.78
CA GLY A 455 -16.97 3.12 6.60
C GLY A 455 -16.66 1.65 6.36
N ALA A 456 -17.09 0.82 7.30
CA ALA A 456 -16.95 -0.62 7.27
C ALA A 456 -18.29 -1.34 7.12
N GLN A 457 -18.27 -2.49 6.46
CA GLN A 457 -19.43 -3.37 6.40
C GLN A 457 -19.61 -4.12 7.73
N ILE A 458 -20.84 -4.19 8.26
CA ILE A 458 -21.17 -4.98 9.46
C ILE A 458 -22.46 -5.78 9.31
N GLY A 459 -22.48 -7.03 9.79
CA GLY A 459 -23.72 -7.78 9.97
C GLY A 459 -24.40 -8.24 8.68
N SER A 460 -23.64 -8.38 7.59
CA SER A 460 -24.05 -8.87 6.26
C SER A 460 -23.51 -10.27 5.96
N SER A 461 -22.92 -10.94 6.96
CA SER A 461 -22.35 -12.29 6.85
C SER A 461 -21.13 -12.36 5.94
N GLY A 462 -20.38 -11.26 5.84
CA GLY A 462 -19.17 -11.13 5.03
C GLY A 462 -19.42 -11.05 3.53
N ARG A 463 -20.68 -10.92 3.08
CA ARG A 463 -21.03 -10.81 1.67
C ARG A 463 -20.59 -9.47 1.11
N TRP A 464 -19.40 -9.45 0.54
CA TRP A 464 -18.90 -8.41 -0.36
C TRP A 464 -19.32 -8.77 -1.78
N GLY A 465 -19.67 -7.78 -2.58
CA GLY A 465 -20.13 -7.82 -3.97
C GLY A 465 -19.55 -8.96 -4.79
N ASP A 466 -20.42 -9.72 -5.44
CA ASP A 466 -20.01 -10.92 -6.17
C ASP A 466 -19.16 -10.60 -7.42
N TYR A 467 -19.26 -9.40 -7.96
CA TYR A 467 -18.50 -8.90 -9.10
C TYR A 467 -18.55 -7.38 -9.21
N SER A 468 -17.57 -6.84 -9.92
CA SER A 468 -17.53 -5.46 -10.42
C SER A 468 -17.46 -5.44 -11.94
N SER A 469 -17.61 -4.27 -12.55
CA SER A 469 -17.62 -4.14 -14.01
C SER A 469 -16.71 -3.04 -14.50
N MET A 470 -15.81 -3.39 -15.42
CA MET A 470 -15.06 -2.47 -16.24
C MET A 470 -15.42 -2.66 -17.72
N SER A 471 -15.75 -1.57 -18.41
CA SER A 471 -16.01 -1.56 -19.84
C SER A 471 -15.29 -0.43 -20.56
N VAL A 472 -15.30 -0.46 -21.89
CA VAL A 472 -14.61 0.51 -22.75
C VAL A 472 -15.66 1.19 -23.61
N ASP A 473 -15.62 2.52 -23.68
CA ASP A 473 -16.53 3.36 -24.43
C ASP A 473 -16.45 3.03 -25.93
N PRO A 474 -17.52 2.48 -26.54
CA PRO A 474 -17.48 2.05 -27.94
C PRO A 474 -17.40 3.22 -28.93
N SER A 475 -17.62 4.46 -28.47
CA SER A 475 -17.56 5.65 -29.33
C SER A 475 -16.13 6.09 -29.66
N ASP A 476 -15.17 5.79 -28.77
CA ASP A 476 -13.76 6.11 -28.95
C ASP A 476 -12.82 4.93 -28.77
N ASP A 477 -13.35 3.79 -28.32
CA ASP A 477 -12.68 2.52 -28.08
C ASP A 477 -11.45 2.64 -27.16
N CYS A 478 -11.47 3.65 -26.28
CA CYS A 478 -10.36 4.06 -25.42
C CYS A 478 -10.75 4.37 -23.98
N THR A 479 -11.90 5.01 -23.75
CA THR A 479 -12.26 5.47 -22.41
C THR A 479 -12.76 4.30 -21.58
N PHE A 480 -12.10 4.00 -20.47
CA PHE A 480 -12.53 2.98 -19.53
C PHE A 480 -13.62 3.55 -18.61
N TRP A 481 -14.61 2.73 -18.29
CA TRP A 481 -15.63 2.99 -17.29
C TRP A 481 -15.61 1.85 -16.27
N TYR A 482 -15.45 2.18 -14.99
CA TYR A 482 -15.35 1.22 -13.90
C TYR A 482 -16.37 1.52 -12.82
N THR A 483 -16.96 0.48 -12.24
CA THR A 483 -17.89 0.60 -11.12
C THR A 483 -17.62 -0.44 -10.04
N GLN A 484 -17.68 -0.01 -8.78
CA GLN A 484 -17.38 -0.85 -7.61
C GLN A 484 -18.10 -0.37 -6.35
N GLU A 485 -18.31 -1.25 -5.38
CA GLU A 485 -18.88 -0.91 -4.08
C GLU A 485 -17.85 -0.30 -3.10
N TYR A 486 -18.36 0.44 -2.12
CA TYR A 486 -17.63 0.89 -0.94
C TYR A 486 -18.63 1.23 0.18
N TYR A 487 -18.14 1.55 1.37
CA TYR A 487 -18.96 2.08 2.46
C TYR A 487 -18.56 3.53 2.79
N GLU A 488 -19.51 4.45 2.76
CA GLU A 488 -19.31 5.84 3.22
C GLU A 488 -19.45 5.95 4.73
N THR A 489 -20.35 5.17 5.32
CA THR A 489 -20.57 5.06 6.75
C THR A 489 -20.54 3.61 7.19
N THR A 490 -19.98 3.33 8.37
CA THR A 490 -20.02 1.96 8.92
C THR A 490 -21.47 1.55 9.17
N GLY A 491 -21.91 0.49 8.50
CA GLY A 491 -23.33 0.19 8.41
C GLY A 491 -23.62 -1.27 8.04
N SER A 492 -24.85 -1.68 8.31
CA SER A 492 -25.35 -3.01 7.97
C SER A 492 -26.32 -2.89 6.82
N PHE A 493 -26.03 -3.55 5.69
CA PHE A 493 -26.78 -3.38 4.45
C PHE A 493 -26.83 -1.89 4.06
N ASP A 494 -25.66 -1.27 3.91
CA ASP A 494 -25.50 0.18 3.70
C ASP A 494 -24.39 0.48 2.68
N PHE A 495 -24.27 -0.39 1.66
CA PHE A 495 -23.27 -0.20 0.63
C PHE A 495 -23.60 1.04 -0.22
N ASN A 496 -22.54 1.66 -0.73
CA ASN A 496 -22.58 2.67 -1.78
C ASN A 496 -21.80 2.13 -2.98
N THR A 497 -21.97 2.74 -4.15
CA THR A 497 -21.15 2.42 -5.32
C THR A 497 -20.51 3.66 -5.91
N ARG A 498 -19.36 3.49 -6.57
CA ARG A 498 -18.65 4.54 -7.29
C ARG A 498 -18.59 4.21 -8.77
N ILE A 499 -18.82 5.21 -9.62
CA ILE A 499 -18.59 5.14 -11.06
C ILE A 499 -17.39 6.02 -11.38
N CYS A 500 -16.41 5.47 -12.09
CA CYS A 500 -15.25 6.19 -12.56
C CYS A 500 -15.05 6.04 -14.06
N SER A 501 -14.44 7.04 -14.69
CA SER A 501 -13.92 6.91 -16.05
C SER A 501 -12.53 7.49 -16.17
N PHE A 502 -11.71 6.93 -17.04
CA PHE A 502 -10.36 7.40 -17.33
C PHE A 502 -9.92 6.89 -18.70
N LYS A 503 -8.89 7.52 -19.27
CA LYS A 503 -8.38 7.20 -20.61
C LYS A 503 -6.88 7.41 -20.68
N PHE A 504 -6.18 6.51 -21.37
CA PHE A 504 -4.77 6.72 -21.69
C PHE A 504 -4.60 7.81 -22.74
N ALA A 505 -3.57 8.65 -22.55
CA ALA A 505 -3.27 9.75 -23.46
C ALA A 505 -2.86 9.29 -24.87
N ASP A 506 -2.27 8.10 -24.99
CA ASP A 506 -1.80 7.52 -26.25
C ASP A 506 -2.89 6.81 -27.06
N CYS A 507 -4.04 6.51 -26.44
CA CYS A 507 -5.04 5.67 -27.07
C CYS A 507 -5.71 6.34 -28.30
N GLY A 508 -5.72 5.61 -29.42
CA GLY A 508 -6.28 6.07 -30.70
C GLY A 508 -5.39 7.05 -31.47
N GLY A 509 -4.21 7.38 -30.93
CA GLY A 509 -3.15 8.06 -31.67
C GLY A 509 -2.50 7.14 -32.72
N PRO A 510 -1.67 7.67 -33.64
CA PRO A 510 -0.64 6.81 -34.23
C PRO A 510 0.12 6.12 -33.08
N PRO A 511 0.60 4.87 -33.24
CA PRO A 511 1.52 4.29 -32.27
C PRO A 511 2.57 5.35 -31.92
N PRO A 512 2.97 5.48 -30.63
CA PRO A 512 3.82 6.58 -30.18
C PRO A 512 4.92 6.80 -31.22
N PRO A 513 5.11 8.06 -31.68
CA PRO A 513 5.99 8.34 -32.81
C PRO A 513 7.33 7.66 -32.56
N GLU A 514 7.90 7.02 -33.59
CA GLU A 514 9.21 6.38 -33.44
C GLU A 514 10.14 7.39 -32.79
N CYS A 515 10.56 7.10 -31.56
CA CYS A 515 11.40 8.01 -30.83
C CYS A 515 12.68 8.23 -31.65
N THR A 516 13.21 9.44 -31.61
CA THR A 516 14.47 9.76 -32.31
C THR A 516 15.59 10.08 -31.33
N VAL A 517 15.23 10.47 -30.11
CA VAL A 517 16.12 10.73 -28.98
C VAL A 517 15.45 10.26 -27.68
N ASP A 518 16.23 10.01 -26.64
CA ASP A 518 15.74 9.57 -25.33
C ASP A 518 14.69 10.54 -24.73
N ALA A 519 14.86 11.84 -24.95
CA ALA A 519 13.90 12.87 -24.50
C ALA A 519 12.50 12.76 -25.14
N ASP A 520 12.35 12.00 -26.22
CA ASP A 520 11.03 11.71 -26.81
C ASP A 520 10.27 10.65 -26.00
N CYS A 521 10.96 9.91 -25.12
CA CYS A 521 10.44 8.82 -24.30
C CYS A 521 10.24 9.19 -22.84
N ASP A 522 10.75 10.34 -22.41
CA ASP A 522 10.64 10.86 -21.05
C ASP A 522 9.17 11.06 -20.69
N ASN A 523 8.67 10.22 -19.77
CA ASN A 523 7.28 10.26 -19.32
C ASN A 523 7.09 11.26 -18.14
N GLY A 524 8.17 11.92 -17.70
CA GLY A 524 8.18 12.92 -16.63
C GLY A 524 8.17 12.33 -15.23
N LEU A 525 8.38 11.03 -15.07
CA LEU A 525 8.50 10.33 -13.80
C LEU A 525 9.97 10.08 -13.48
N TYR A 526 10.33 10.30 -12.22
CA TYR A 526 11.68 10.11 -11.72
C TYR A 526 11.92 8.66 -11.27
N CYS A 527 10.91 8.02 -10.68
CA CYS A 527 11.10 6.75 -9.99
C CYS A 527 11.22 5.58 -10.93
N ASP A 528 10.65 5.61 -12.13
CA ASP A 528 10.85 4.58 -13.16
C ASP A 528 12.18 4.71 -13.93
N GLY A 529 12.85 5.86 -13.75
CA GLY A 529 14.15 6.16 -14.30
C GLY A 529 14.09 6.60 -15.76
N ALA A 530 15.19 7.17 -16.25
CA ALA A 530 15.22 7.75 -17.59
C ALA A 530 14.96 6.69 -18.68
N GLU A 531 13.89 6.85 -19.44
CA GLU A 531 13.59 6.05 -20.62
C GLU A 531 14.59 6.35 -21.73
N THR A 532 14.85 5.33 -22.54
CA THR A 532 15.77 5.46 -23.67
C THR A 532 15.06 5.13 -24.97
N CYS A 533 15.49 5.82 -26.02
CA CYS A 533 15.01 5.55 -27.35
C CYS A 533 15.89 4.52 -28.04
N ASN A 534 15.35 3.32 -28.28
CA ASN A 534 16.05 2.27 -29.00
C ASN A 534 15.33 1.90 -30.30
N ALA A 535 15.98 2.19 -31.42
CA ALA A 535 15.50 1.86 -32.76
C ALA A 535 14.04 2.31 -33.04
N GLY A 536 13.65 3.48 -32.55
CA GLY A 536 12.30 4.02 -32.73
C GLY A 536 11.27 3.49 -31.73
N THR A 537 11.69 2.79 -30.68
CA THR A 537 10.80 2.34 -29.60
C THR A 537 11.32 2.85 -28.26
N CYS A 538 10.42 3.37 -27.43
CA CYS A 538 10.78 3.74 -26.06
C CYS A 538 10.97 2.48 -25.23
N GLU A 539 12.19 2.31 -24.74
CA GLU A 539 12.53 1.31 -23.75
C GLU A 539 12.42 1.98 -22.38
N ALA A 540 11.62 1.37 -21.51
CA ALA A 540 11.36 1.88 -20.18
C ALA A 540 12.65 2.02 -19.35
N GLY A 541 12.61 2.94 -18.40
CA GLY A 541 13.74 3.26 -17.53
C GLY A 541 14.14 2.15 -16.57
N THR A 542 15.34 2.30 -16.00
CA THR A 542 15.77 1.54 -14.83
C THR A 542 15.58 2.41 -13.60
N PRO A 543 14.77 1.98 -12.62
CA PRO A 543 14.51 2.75 -11.41
C PRO A 543 15.78 3.12 -10.64
N PRO A 544 15.84 4.28 -9.97
CA PRO A 544 16.89 4.56 -9.02
C PRO A 544 16.81 3.57 -7.87
N VAL A 545 17.96 3.04 -7.45
CA VAL A 545 18.06 2.26 -6.21
C VAL A 545 18.02 3.27 -5.07
N CYS A 546 16.87 3.36 -4.40
CA CYS A 546 16.66 4.33 -3.34
C CYS A 546 17.23 3.91 -2.00
N ASP A 547 17.32 2.60 -1.75
CA ASP A 547 17.98 2.06 -0.57
C ASP A 547 19.45 2.52 -0.55
N ASP A 548 19.76 3.42 0.40
CA ASP A 548 21.10 3.97 0.59
C ASP A 548 21.92 3.13 1.57
N GLY A 549 21.35 2.03 2.06
CA GLY A 549 21.93 1.12 3.02
C GLY A 549 21.95 1.67 4.44
N LEU A 550 21.16 2.71 4.72
CA LEU A 550 20.97 3.22 6.07
C LEU A 550 19.71 2.57 6.70
N PHE A 551 19.91 1.87 7.81
CA PHE A 551 18.88 1.19 8.58
C PHE A 551 18.04 2.16 9.43
N CYS A 552 18.63 3.20 10.00
CA CYS A 552 17.97 4.02 11.02
C CYS A 552 17.02 5.08 10.49
N ASN A 553 17.14 5.48 9.24
CA ASN A 553 16.18 6.31 8.54
C ASN A 553 15.06 5.49 7.86
N GLY A 554 15.12 4.15 7.96
CA GLY A 554 14.10 3.24 7.46
C GLY A 554 14.02 3.18 5.95
N THR A 555 13.44 2.09 5.42
CA THR A 555 13.43 1.81 3.99
C THR A 555 12.99 3.01 3.16
N GLU A 556 13.90 3.48 2.30
CA GLU A 556 13.67 4.61 1.42
C GLU A 556 12.60 4.27 0.38
N THR A 557 11.72 5.23 0.17
CA THR A 557 10.70 5.16 -0.87
C THR A 557 10.98 6.22 -1.92
N CYS A 558 10.87 5.84 -3.19
CA CYS A 558 10.99 6.82 -4.26
C CYS A 558 9.74 7.72 -4.30
N ASN A 559 9.95 9.03 -4.38
CA ASN A 559 8.90 10.05 -4.38
C ASN A 559 8.89 10.85 -5.69
N GLU A 560 7.85 10.66 -6.48
CA GLU A 560 7.58 11.37 -7.75
C GLU A 560 7.22 12.84 -7.57
N GLY A 561 6.74 13.25 -6.39
CA GLY A 561 6.38 14.65 -6.14
C GLY A 561 7.58 15.56 -5.94
N THR A 562 8.73 14.99 -5.57
CA THR A 562 9.97 15.69 -5.23
C THR A 562 11.16 15.26 -6.06
N ASP A 563 10.98 14.30 -6.98
CA ASP A 563 12.02 13.65 -7.77
C ASP A 563 13.20 13.18 -6.89
N SER A 564 12.88 12.51 -5.77
CA SER A 564 13.86 12.09 -4.76
C SER A 564 13.58 10.71 -4.18
N CYS A 565 14.63 10.10 -3.63
CA CYS A 565 14.48 8.96 -2.72
C CYS A 565 14.33 9.52 -1.31
N ASP A 566 13.15 9.33 -0.73
CA ASP A 566 12.83 9.85 0.59
C ASP A 566 13.05 8.75 1.65
N PRO A 567 13.76 9.05 2.74
CA PRO A 567 13.91 8.12 3.85
C PRO A 567 12.56 7.75 4.46
N GLY A 568 12.44 6.51 4.91
CA GLY A 568 11.26 6.01 5.59
C GLY A 568 11.11 6.54 7.02
N ALA A 569 10.30 5.82 7.80
CA ALA A 569 10.30 5.98 9.25
C ALA A 569 11.32 5.02 9.84
N SER A 570 12.09 5.50 10.83
CA SER A 570 13.02 4.65 11.57
C SER A 570 12.30 3.39 12.06
N PRO A 571 12.86 2.18 11.83
CA PRO A 571 12.26 0.94 12.31
C PRO A 571 12.36 0.81 13.84
N CYS A 572 13.08 1.72 14.50
CA CYS A 572 13.32 1.69 15.93
C CYS A 572 12.39 2.68 16.66
N PRO A 573 11.70 2.22 17.73
CA PRO A 573 10.79 3.07 18.49
C PRO A 573 11.51 4.13 19.33
N ASP A 574 12.79 3.90 19.66
CA ASP A 574 13.64 4.77 20.49
C ASP A 574 14.93 5.15 19.74
N LEU A 575 16.10 4.63 20.13
CA LEU A 575 17.39 4.88 19.47
C LEU A 575 17.74 3.79 18.43
N CYS A 576 18.58 4.14 17.48
CA CYS A 576 19.04 3.26 16.42
C CYS A 576 20.53 3.45 16.16
N ASP A 577 21.26 2.34 15.99
CA ASP A 577 22.65 2.31 15.56
C ASP A 577 22.75 1.95 14.08
N GLU A 578 23.27 2.89 13.30
CA GLU A 578 23.44 2.82 11.86
C GLU A 578 24.68 2.01 11.44
N VAL A 579 25.63 1.81 12.35
CA VAL A 579 26.86 1.07 12.05
C VAL A 579 26.63 -0.43 12.16
N ASP A 580 25.78 -0.84 13.10
CA ASP A 580 25.52 -2.24 13.43
C ASP A 580 24.10 -2.71 13.01
N ASP A 581 23.29 -1.87 12.38
CA ASP A 581 21.90 -2.12 11.93
C ASP A 581 20.99 -2.65 13.06
N ILE A 582 21.04 -2.03 14.25
CA ILE A 582 20.27 -2.47 15.42
C ILE A 582 19.48 -1.35 16.09
N CYS A 583 18.32 -1.70 16.63
CA CYS A 583 17.58 -0.84 17.55
C CYS A 583 18.17 -0.95 18.96
N ILE A 584 18.46 0.20 19.56
CA ILE A 584 18.91 0.33 20.95
C ILE A 584 17.68 0.65 21.79
N GLY A 585 17.42 -0.16 22.82
CA GLY A 585 16.21 -0.05 23.63
C GLY A 585 16.49 0.43 25.04
N CYS A 586 15.70 1.39 25.53
CA CYS A 586 15.74 1.85 26.91
C CYS A 586 14.99 0.91 27.88
N GLY A 587 15.51 0.79 29.11
CA GLY A 587 14.95 0.04 30.24
C GLY A 587 15.74 -1.21 30.64
N ASP A 588 17.01 -1.34 30.23
CA ASP A 588 17.84 -2.51 30.51
C ASP A 588 18.63 -2.40 31.84
N GLY A 589 18.66 -1.19 32.42
CA GLY A 589 19.30 -0.87 33.69
C GLY A 589 20.77 -0.48 33.60
N THR A 590 21.33 -0.31 32.39
CA THR A 590 22.71 0.10 32.11
C THR A 590 22.70 1.32 31.20
N CYS A 591 23.46 2.37 31.52
CA CYS A 591 23.60 3.53 30.64
C CYS A 591 24.66 3.24 29.57
N ASP A 592 24.22 2.81 28.39
CA ASP A 592 25.07 2.33 27.30
C ASP A 592 25.67 3.47 26.44
N PRO A 593 26.74 3.21 25.66
CA PRO A 593 27.34 4.22 24.80
C PRO A 593 26.33 4.74 23.76
N GLY A 594 25.95 6.02 23.87
CA GLY A 594 24.93 6.65 23.02
C GLY A 594 23.62 6.99 23.75
N GLU A 595 23.47 6.53 24.99
CA GLU A 595 22.35 6.87 25.88
C GLU A 595 22.69 8.08 26.78
N ASP A 596 21.72 8.96 27.03
CA ASP A 596 21.89 10.09 27.95
C ASP A 596 20.62 10.36 28.80
N CYS A 597 20.71 11.31 29.75
CA CYS A 597 19.58 11.68 30.63
C CYS A 597 18.36 12.25 29.90
N ASN A 598 18.45 12.58 28.61
CA ASN A 598 17.35 13.11 27.81
C ASN A 598 16.71 12.04 26.91
N THR A 599 17.53 11.15 26.35
CA THR A 599 17.14 10.11 25.40
C THR A 599 16.78 8.80 26.10
N CYS A 600 17.46 8.47 27.20
CA CYS A 600 17.25 7.24 27.96
C CYS A 600 17.20 7.46 29.49
N PRO A 601 16.27 8.28 30.01
CA PRO A 601 16.20 8.63 31.44
C PRO A 601 15.85 7.45 32.37
N GLN A 602 15.46 6.30 31.80
CA GLN A 602 15.23 5.06 32.55
C GLN A 602 16.54 4.43 33.02
N ASP A 603 17.58 4.49 32.18
CA ASP A 603 18.86 3.82 32.40
C ASP A 603 19.98 4.81 32.75
N CYS A 604 19.92 6.04 32.24
CA CYS A 604 20.85 7.14 32.52
C CYS A 604 20.23 8.18 33.48
N ILE A 605 20.80 8.33 34.68
CA ILE A 605 20.36 9.32 35.68
C ILE A 605 21.19 10.61 35.53
N SER A 606 20.59 11.78 35.76
CA SER A 606 21.29 13.08 35.78
C SER A 606 22.66 13.00 36.48
N GLY A 607 23.73 13.25 35.72
CA GLY A 607 25.12 13.24 36.20
C GLY A 607 25.88 11.93 36.00
N THR A 608 25.29 10.88 35.41
CA THR A 608 26.05 9.68 35.02
C THR A 608 26.69 9.86 33.64
N THR A 609 28.01 10.04 33.58
CA THR A 609 28.77 9.81 32.36
C THR A 609 29.00 8.31 32.14
N GLU A 610 29.36 7.92 30.91
CA GLU A 610 29.65 6.54 30.51
C GLU A 610 30.65 5.84 31.46
N GLY A 611 30.17 4.84 32.20
CA GLY A 611 30.97 3.93 33.03
C GLY A 611 31.15 4.31 34.52
N ALA A 612 31.64 3.35 35.32
CA ALA A 612 31.95 3.50 36.75
C ALA A 612 33.18 4.39 36.99
N VAL A 613 33.03 5.52 37.70
CA VAL A 613 34.12 6.48 37.96
C VAL A 613 34.29 6.76 39.46
N CYS A 614 35.23 6.05 40.07
CA CYS A 614 35.56 6.27 41.48
C CYS A 614 36.23 7.63 41.77
N GLY A 615 35.66 8.37 42.71
CA GLY A 615 36.15 9.63 43.27
C GLY A 615 35.22 10.83 43.05
N ASN A 616 34.11 10.65 42.32
CA ASN A 616 33.15 11.71 42.00
C ASN A 616 32.11 11.95 43.13
N GLY A 617 32.12 11.14 44.18
CA GLY A 617 31.22 11.27 45.32
C GLY A 617 29.82 10.68 45.14
N ILE A 618 29.55 9.98 44.04
CA ILE A 618 28.26 9.32 43.73
C ILE A 618 28.49 7.81 43.62
N CYS A 619 27.61 6.98 44.18
CA CYS A 619 27.73 5.51 44.11
C CYS A 619 26.80 4.93 43.03
N GLU A 620 27.36 4.59 41.87
CA GLU A 620 26.62 4.20 40.66
C GLU A 620 26.50 2.68 40.52
N ALA A 621 25.65 2.07 41.35
CA ALA A 621 25.54 0.61 41.44
C ALA A 621 25.13 -0.09 40.12
N GLY A 622 24.37 0.58 39.26
CA GLY A 622 23.98 0.07 37.93
C GLY A 622 25.16 -0.03 36.95
N ASN A 623 26.13 0.89 37.05
CA ASN A 623 27.33 0.91 36.21
C ASN A 623 28.49 0.08 36.80
N GLY A 624 28.21 -0.70 37.84
CA GLY A 624 29.14 -1.66 38.44
C GLY A 624 29.90 -1.15 39.67
N GLU A 625 29.62 0.04 40.20
CA GLU A 625 30.25 0.54 41.42
C GLU A 625 29.72 -0.16 42.68
N ASN A 626 30.62 -0.56 43.56
CA ASN A 626 30.30 -1.17 44.83
C ASN A 626 31.38 -0.88 45.87
N GLY A 627 31.17 -1.33 47.10
CA GLY A 627 32.12 -1.09 48.18
C GLY A 627 33.49 -1.73 47.98
N GLU A 628 33.66 -2.69 47.06
CA GLU A 628 34.93 -3.36 46.76
C GLU A 628 35.77 -2.64 45.71
N ASN A 629 35.16 -2.18 44.61
CA ASN A 629 35.88 -1.46 43.56
C ASN A 629 35.87 0.07 43.76
N CYS A 630 34.89 0.60 44.48
CA CYS A 630 34.62 2.04 44.55
C CYS A 630 34.29 2.52 45.97
N SER A 631 35.12 2.12 46.92
CA SER A 631 34.87 2.34 48.36
C SER A 631 34.76 3.80 48.80
N ALA A 632 35.30 4.75 48.04
CA ALA A 632 35.26 6.18 48.37
C ALA A 632 33.85 6.75 48.15
N ASP A 633 33.24 6.45 47.02
CA ASP A 633 31.96 6.98 46.59
C ASP A 633 30.80 6.14 47.14
N CYS A 634 30.96 4.81 47.12
CA CYS A 634 30.06 3.86 47.77
C CYS A 634 30.30 3.70 49.28
N ASN A 635 31.04 4.65 49.88
CA ASN A 635 31.17 4.87 51.32
C ASN A 635 31.44 3.57 52.12
N ALA A 636 32.36 2.75 51.63
CA ALA A 636 32.64 1.42 52.17
C ALA A 636 33.95 1.40 52.98
N ARG A 637 33.99 0.54 53.99
CA ARG A 637 35.19 0.27 54.78
C ARG A 637 35.47 -1.23 54.83
N LEU A 638 36.37 -1.69 53.98
CA LEU A 638 36.67 -3.12 53.84
C LEU A 638 37.84 -3.61 54.70
N THR A 639 38.54 -2.71 55.38
CA THR A 639 39.74 -3.03 56.19
C THR A 639 39.46 -2.99 57.69
N GLY A 640 40.07 -3.91 58.45
CA GLY A 640 39.89 -4.03 59.91
C GLY A 640 39.25 -5.35 60.36
N LYS A 641 38.86 -5.41 61.64
CA LYS A 641 38.16 -6.58 62.22
C LYS A 641 36.83 -6.80 61.47
N PRO A 642 36.39 -8.05 61.25
CA PRO A 642 35.14 -8.33 60.52
C PRO A 642 33.91 -7.59 61.05
N SER A 643 33.83 -7.35 62.36
CA SER A 643 32.77 -6.57 63.02
C SER A 643 32.72 -5.08 62.67
N ASN A 644 33.72 -4.57 61.95
CA ASN A 644 33.93 -3.15 61.65
C ASN A 644 33.98 -2.87 60.14
N ARG A 645 33.69 -3.89 59.31
CA ARG A 645 33.61 -3.75 57.86
C ARG A 645 32.18 -3.45 57.44
N PHE A 646 31.97 -2.58 56.47
CA PHE A 646 30.67 -2.25 55.89
C PHE A 646 30.81 -1.81 54.43
N SER A 647 29.75 -1.98 53.65
CA SER A 647 29.61 -1.57 52.24
C SER A 647 28.20 -1.02 52.05
N CYS A 648 28.05 0.02 51.22
CA CYS A 648 26.80 0.73 50.99
C CYS A 648 26.19 0.49 49.60
N GLY A 649 26.85 -0.28 48.75
CA GLY A 649 26.38 -0.61 47.41
C GLY A 649 25.42 -1.80 47.41
N PHE A 650 24.54 -1.87 46.41
CA PHE A 650 23.70 -3.05 46.19
C PHE A 650 24.55 -4.19 45.61
N GLY A 651 24.62 -5.35 46.28
CA GLY A 651 25.04 -6.61 45.66
C GLY A 651 26.10 -7.47 46.36
N ASP A 652 26.66 -7.10 47.51
CA ASP A 652 27.75 -7.85 48.17
C ASP A 652 27.36 -8.59 49.47
N SER A 653 28.13 -9.64 49.78
CA SER A 653 27.80 -10.71 50.75
C SER A 653 28.16 -10.42 52.22
N TYR A 654 28.48 -9.17 52.58
CA TYR A 654 29.02 -8.81 53.89
C TYR A 654 28.04 -7.99 54.73
N ALA A 655 27.04 -8.63 55.31
CA ALA A 655 26.21 -8.04 56.38
C ALA A 655 26.88 -8.23 57.76
N PRO A 656 26.95 -7.19 58.62
CA PRO A 656 26.97 -7.40 60.06
C PRO A 656 25.57 -7.23 60.63
N ASP A 657 25.17 -8.20 61.45
CA ASP A 657 24.01 -8.18 62.34
C ASP A 657 23.82 -6.83 63.05
N GLY A 658 22.69 -6.18 62.78
CA GLY A 658 22.14 -5.13 63.64
C GLY A 658 21.91 -3.78 62.97
N CYS A 659 21.02 -3.71 61.97
CA CYS A 659 20.29 -2.48 61.69
C CYS A 659 18.82 -2.80 61.41
N GLY A 660 17.96 -2.36 62.33
CA GLY A 660 16.52 -2.26 62.15
C GLY A 660 16.12 -0.79 62.12
N ASP A 661 16.68 -0.04 61.16
CA ASP A 661 16.21 1.26 60.62
C ASP A 661 16.39 2.51 61.54
N ALA A 662 16.72 3.75 61.11
CA ALA A 662 16.67 4.34 59.76
C ALA A 662 17.77 5.34 59.37
N ASN A 663 18.73 5.68 60.24
CA ASN A 663 19.67 6.80 59.97
C ASN A 663 20.83 6.72 60.97
N CYS A 664 22.12 6.74 60.58
CA CYS A 664 23.20 6.76 61.59
C CYS A 664 24.39 7.71 61.33
N THR A 665 24.47 8.72 62.19
CA THR A 665 25.50 9.77 62.35
C THR A 665 26.57 9.43 63.40
N THR A 666 27.71 10.15 63.37
CA THR A 666 28.79 10.38 64.38
C THR A 666 29.38 9.19 65.17
N GLY A 667 28.85 7.97 64.99
CA GLY A 667 29.27 6.74 65.67
C GLY A 667 29.93 5.69 64.77
N GLY A 668 29.98 5.91 63.45
CA GLY A 668 30.99 5.33 62.57
C GLY A 668 30.80 3.91 62.03
N PHE A 669 29.59 3.37 61.88
CA PHE A 669 29.38 2.11 61.14
C PHE A 669 27.97 2.02 60.49
N GLN A 670 27.88 2.24 59.16
CA GLN A 670 26.76 2.06 58.19
C GLN A 670 26.20 3.32 57.47
N CYS A 671 25.66 3.05 56.26
CA CYS A 671 25.44 3.89 55.07
C CYS A 671 24.16 4.74 55.07
N THR A 672 24.09 5.81 54.25
CA THR A 672 22.99 6.80 54.25
C THR A 672 21.92 6.55 53.17
N GLU A 673 20.63 6.68 53.50
CA GLU A 673 19.49 6.69 52.55
C GLU A 673 19.03 8.11 52.16
N VAL A 674 19.95 8.97 51.75
CA VAL A 674 19.57 10.20 51.01
C VAL A 674 19.72 9.82 49.54
N PRO A 675 18.65 9.79 48.71
CA PRO A 675 18.87 9.99 47.29
C PRO A 675 19.62 11.32 47.23
N VAL A 676 20.80 11.38 46.60
CA VAL A 676 21.31 12.68 46.13
C VAL A 676 20.09 13.38 45.54
N ASP A 677 19.70 14.54 46.09
CA ASP A 677 18.57 15.31 45.56
C ASP A 677 18.71 15.23 44.05
N ALA A 678 17.68 14.74 43.34
CA ALA A 678 17.72 14.56 41.90
C ALA A 678 18.39 15.81 41.34
N VAL A 679 19.63 15.64 40.90
CA VAL A 679 20.45 16.76 40.47
C VAL A 679 19.75 17.22 39.22
N ASN A 680 19.05 18.36 39.31
CA ASN A 680 18.16 18.87 38.26
C ASN A 680 18.96 19.45 37.08
N TYR A 681 20.11 18.87 36.79
CA TYR A 681 21.09 19.33 35.82
C TYR A 681 21.60 18.10 35.06
N CYS A 682 21.73 18.20 33.73
CA CYS A 682 22.00 17.07 32.85
C CYS A 682 23.36 17.29 32.19
N CYS A 683 24.37 16.60 32.71
CA CYS A 683 25.71 16.70 32.16
C CYS A 683 25.75 16.09 30.75
N GLY A 684 25.91 16.92 29.72
CA GLY A 684 25.84 16.61 28.29
C GLY A 684 24.86 17.48 27.49
N ASP A 685 24.10 18.38 28.14
CA ASP A 685 23.13 19.25 27.45
C ASP A 685 23.73 20.56 26.89
N LEU A 686 25.05 20.72 27.01
CA LEU A 686 25.86 21.86 26.56
C LEU A 686 25.55 23.17 27.29
N THR A 687 24.86 23.14 28.43
CA THR A 687 24.42 24.32 29.17
C THR A 687 24.84 24.26 30.63
N CYS A 688 25.99 24.86 30.99
CA CYS A 688 26.46 24.93 32.38
C CYS A 688 25.48 25.68 33.32
N GLU A 689 24.62 24.97 34.05
CA GLU A 689 23.60 25.52 34.92
C GLU A 689 23.39 24.78 36.26
N GLY A 690 22.70 25.43 37.19
CA GLY A 690 22.42 24.85 38.50
C GLY A 690 23.66 24.66 39.38
N ALA A 691 24.01 23.40 39.66
CA ALA A 691 25.17 23.00 40.47
C ALA A 691 26.24 22.27 39.63
N GLU A 692 26.16 22.40 38.30
CA GLU A 692 27.23 22.02 37.39
C GLU A 692 28.42 22.95 37.61
N ASP A 693 29.59 22.36 37.84
CA ASP A 693 30.87 23.03 37.86
C ASP A 693 31.92 22.16 37.15
N SER A 694 33.12 22.68 37.00
CA SER A 694 34.21 21.99 36.32
C SER A 694 34.67 20.68 36.98
N ASN A 695 34.20 20.36 38.20
CA ASN A 695 34.47 19.09 38.88
C ASN A 695 33.27 18.13 38.80
N SER A 696 32.04 18.64 38.71
CA SER A 696 30.81 17.84 38.63
C SER A 696 30.31 17.62 37.21
N CYS A 697 30.69 18.45 36.24
CA CYS A 697 30.33 18.34 34.84
C CYS A 697 31.30 19.10 33.91
N GLU A 698 32.48 18.51 33.65
CA GLU A 698 33.50 19.08 32.76
C GLU A 698 33.01 19.23 31.30
N VAL A 699 32.07 18.36 30.87
CA VAL A 699 31.54 18.35 29.50
C VAL A 699 30.80 19.64 29.16
N ASP A 700 30.01 20.19 30.09
CA ASP A 700 29.24 21.42 29.86
C ASP A 700 29.89 22.68 30.45
N CYS A 701 30.58 22.57 31.58
CA CYS A 701 31.19 23.70 32.29
C CYS A 701 32.67 23.92 31.95
N GLY A 702 33.30 23.00 31.20
CA GLY A 702 34.72 23.05 30.86
C GLY A 702 35.64 22.62 32.01
N PRO A 703 36.95 22.47 31.72
CA PRO A 703 37.94 22.06 32.72
C PRO A 703 38.12 23.13 33.81
N ALA A 704 38.55 22.70 35.00
CA ALA A 704 38.75 23.62 36.13
C ALA A 704 39.84 24.65 35.80
N PRO A 705 39.61 25.96 36.06
CA PRO A 705 40.62 27.00 35.84
C PRO A 705 41.96 26.67 36.48
N PHE A 706 43.06 26.73 35.73
CA PHE A 706 44.40 26.50 36.28
C PHE A 706 45.48 27.31 35.58
N CYS A 707 46.45 27.75 36.37
CA CYS A 707 47.62 28.44 35.85
C CYS A 707 48.36 27.63 34.78
N GLY A 708 48.44 28.18 33.57
CA GLY A 708 49.05 27.60 32.38
C GLY A 708 48.07 27.23 31.26
N ASP A 709 46.77 27.52 31.40
CA ASP A 709 45.73 27.23 30.39
C ASP A 709 45.54 28.33 29.33
N GLY A 710 46.21 29.48 29.50
CA GLY A 710 46.20 30.62 28.59
C GLY A 710 45.07 31.63 28.80
N GLN A 711 44.19 31.44 29.80
CA GLN A 711 43.13 32.38 30.19
C GLN A 711 43.44 33.01 31.55
N ILE A 712 42.85 34.18 31.85
CA ILE A 712 42.94 34.80 33.18
C ILE A 712 41.55 34.75 33.79
N ASP A 713 41.21 33.62 34.40
CA ASP A 713 39.86 33.30 34.86
C ASP A 713 39.84 32.85 36.34
N PHE A 714 40.99 32.82 37.01
CA PHE A 714 41.07 32.65 38.46
C PHE A 714 41.43 33.95 39.21
N PRO A 715 40.78 34.29 40.35
CA PRO A 715 40.96 35.59 41.02
C PRO A 715 42.39 35.91 41.50
N SER A 716 43.30 34.93 41.57
CA SER A 716 44.70 35.15 41.95
C SER A 716 45.67 35.24 40.78
N GLU A 717 45.22 35.04 39.54
CA GLU A 717 46.06 35.11 38.36
C GLU A 717 46.23 36.56 37.90
N GLN A 718 47.47 36.98 37.71
CA GLN A 718 47.82 38.29 37.15
C GLN A 718 48.07 38.21 35.63
N CYS A 719 48.42 37.01 35.15
CA CYS A 719 48.67 36.66 33.76
C CYS A 719 48.54 35.14 33.61
N ASP A 720 48.45 34.63 32.39
CA ASP A 720 48.57 33.19 32.11
C ASP A 720 49.28 32.94 30.77
N GLY A 721 50.39 32.21 30.83
CA GLY A 721 51.19 31.89 29.64
C GLY A 721 51.59 33.14 28.85
N SER A 722 50.96 33.34 27.70
CA SER A 722 51.17 34.51 26.82
C SER A 722 50.15 35.64 27.01
N ASN A 723 49.08 35.38 27.74
CA ASN A 723 48.05 36.35 28.10
C ASN A 723 48.53 37.15 29.33
N LEU A 724 49.13 38.32 29.09
CA LEU A 724 49.73 39.16 30.13
C LEU A 724 48.76 40.23 30.67
N ASP A 725 47.43 40.04 30.53
CA ASP A 725 46.40 41.04 30.86
C ASP A 725 46.63 42.41 30.19
N GLY A 726 47.20 42.40 28.98
CA GLY A 726 47.60 43.61 28.26
C GLY A 726 48.73 44.42 28.93
N GLN A 727 49.39 43.89 29.96
CA GLN A 727 50.52 44.52 30.62
C GLN A 727 51.82 44.33 29.82
N SER A 728 52.75 45.24 30.05
CA SER A 728 54.09 45.26 29.48
C SER A 728 55.08 45.70 30.56
N CYS A 729 56.38 45.51 30.32
CA CYS A 729 57.40 46.05 31.22
C CYS A 729 57.19 47.57 31.42
N GLU A 730 56.84 48.30 30.36
CA GLU A 730 56.58 49.74 30.39
C GLU A 730 55.36 50.10 31.23
N SER A 731 54.25 49.35 31.13
CA SER A 731 53.05 49.61 31.95
C SER A 731 53.27 49.30 33.43
N LEU A 732 54.20 48.40 33.75
CA LEU A 732 54.64 48.09 35.12
C LEU A 732 55.77 48.99 35.63
N GLY A 733 56.18 50.01 34.86
CA GLY A 733 57.11 51.06 35.28
C GLY A 733 58.58 50.85 34.93
N PHE A 734 58.89 49.93 34.01
CA PHE A 734 60.24 49.70 33.47
C PHE A 734 60.46 50.49 32.16
N GLU A 735 61.71 50.62 31.70
CA GLU A 735 62.05 51.43 30.51
C GLU A 735 61.74 50.70 29.20
N SER A 736 62.01 49.40 29.17
CA SER A 736 61.73 48.48 28.06
C SER A 736 61.87 47.04 28.55
N GLY A 737 61.70 46.04 27.69
CA GLY A 737 62.01 44.65 28.00
C GLY A 737 60.91 43.69 27.55
N VAL A 738 60.98 42.44 28.01
CA VAL A 738 59.95 41.44 27.75
C VAL A 738 59.35 41.03 29.09
N LEU A 739 58.05 41.27 29.26
CA LEU A 739 57.29 40.78 30.39
C LEU A 739 56.86 39.34 30.09
N SER A 740 56.98 38.45 31.06
CA SER A 740 56.51 37.06 30.96
C SER A 740 55.68 36.69 32.19
N CYS A 741 54.93 35.60 32.09
CA CYS A 741 54.18 35.05 33.21
C CYS A 741 54.90 33.88 33.86
N THR A 742 54.84 33.75 35.17
CA THR A 742 55.42 32.58 35.87
C THR A 742 54.55 31.33 35.59
N PRO A 743 55.14 30.21 35.12
CA PRO A 743 54.35 29.05 34.69
C PRO A 743 53.53 28.35 35.77
N ASP A 744 53.94 28.44 37.04
CA ASP A 744 53.33 27.68 38.14
C ASP A 744 52.48 28.55 39.08
N SER A 745 52.60 29.87 39.00
CA SER A 745 51.96 30.79 39.94
C SER A 745 51.22 31.95 39.28
N CYS A 746 51.33 32.09 37.96
CA CYS A 746 50.59 33.06 37.16
C CYS A 746 50.73 34.51 37.67
N GLU A 747 51.94 34.83 38.10
CA GLU A 747 52.35 36.17 38.51
C GLU A 747 53.26 36.77 37.43
N PHE A 748 53.31 38.10 37.35
CA PHE A 748 54.20 38.79 36.41
C PHE A 748 55.68 38.55 36.74
N ASP A 749 56.41 37.92 35.83
CA ASP A 749 57.87 37.82 35.88
C ASP A 749 58.52 39.03 35.20
N THR A 750 59.04 39.93 36.04
CA THR A 750 59.72 41.16 35.61
C THR A 750 61.23 41.00 35.45
N SER A 751 61.77 39.79 35.56
CA SER A 751 63.22 39.54 35.54
C SER A 751 63.91 39.91 34.22
N LEU A 752 63.17 39.90 33.11
CA LEU A 752 63.62 40.31 31.76
C LEU A 752 63.21 41.74 31.39
N CYS A 753 62.58 42.48 32.32
CA CYS A 753 62.34 43.90 32.16
C CYS A 753 63.62 44.70 32.43
N VAL A 754 63.85 45.74 31.63
CA VAL A 754 64.99 46.64 31.74
C VAL A 754 64.61 47.78 32.69
N PRO A 755 65.20 47.86 33.89
CA PRO A 755 64.95 48.97 34.79
C PRO A 755 65.53 50.27 34.20
N PHE A 756 64.87 51.39 34.44
CA PHE A 756 65.38 52.72 34.07
C PHE A 756 66.81 52.91 34.58
N SER A 757 67.77 52.97 33.66
CA SER A 757 69.18 53.23 34.00
C SER A 757 69.54 54.64 33.56
N CYS A 758 69.60 55.54 34.54
CA CYS A 758 69.98 56.93 34.34
C CYS A 758 71.35 57.19 34.98
N GLY A 759 72.12 58.14 34.43
CA GLY A 759 73.44 58.49 34.94
C GLY A 759 73.36 59.10 36.34
N ALA A 760 74.15 58.57 37.27
CA ALA A 760 74.28 59.12 38.61
C ALA A 760 75.09 60.43 38.56
N LYS A 761 75.04 61.19 39.66
CA LYS A 761 75.75 62.46 39.76
C LYS A 761 77.24 62.32 39.42
N GLY A 762 77.67 62.96 38.32
CA GLY A 762 79.04 62.94 37.83
C GLY A 762 79.28 62.09 36.58
N ASP A 763 78.34 61.21 36.21
CA ASP A 763 78.42 60.41 34.99
C ASP A 763 78.32 61.29 33.75
N SER A 764 78.90 60.86 32.62
CA SER A 764 78.86 61.62 31.38
C SER A 764 77.45 61.65 30.79
N CYS A 765 77.02 62.80 30.29
CA CYS A 765 75.73 62.99 29.63
C CYS A 765 75.83 63.93 28.43
N SER A 766 74.89 63.75 27.52
CA SER A 766 74.68 64.53 26.31
C SER A 766 73.36 65.30 26.33
N THR A 767 72.35 64.75 27.02
CA THR A 767 71.03 65.34 27.20
C THR A 767 70.59 65.26 28.65
N ASP A 768 69.62 66.10 29.05
CA ASP A 768 69.11 66.12 30.42
C ASP A 768 68.52 64.76 30.84
N SER A 769 67.90 64.03 29.92
CA SER A 769 67.33 62.69 30.13
C SER A 769 68.36 61.59 30.37
N ASP A 770 69.65 61.84 30.08
CA ASP A 770 70.72 60.86 30.34
C ASP A 770 71.04 60.77 31.85
N CYS A 771 70.43 61.62 32.68
CA CYS A 771 70.74 61.78 34.11
C CYS A 771 69.53 61.50 35.00
N CYS A 772 69.72 60.82 36.13
CA CYS A 772 68.61 60.59 37.07
C CYS A 772 68.02 61.89 37.64
N SER A 773 68.82 62.96 37.66
CA SER A 773 68.39 64.30 38.06
C SER A 773 67.68 65.07 36.95
N ASN A 774 67.52 64.48 35.77
CA ASN A 774 66.97 65.10 34.56
C ASN A 774 67.69 66.41 34.19
N ALA A 775 69.00 66.46 34.45
CA ALA A 775 69.81 67.67 34.32
C ALA A 775 71.27 67.31 34.01
N CYS A 776 71.65 67.51 32.75
CA CYS A 776 73.01 67.41 32.28
C CYS A 776 73.70 68.77 32.39
N LYS A 777 74.79 68.84 33.15
CA LYS A 777 75.57 70.08 33.28
C LYS A 777 76.23 70.40 31.93
N ARG A 778 76.50 71.69 31.67
CA ARG A 778 77.18 72.15 30.43
C ARG A 778 78.55 71.50 30.17
N ASN A 779 79.19 70.92 31.18
CA ASN A 779 80.45 70.17 31.03
C ASN A 779 80.24 68.69 30.65
N GLY A 780 79.01 68.30 30.29
CA GLY A 780 78.68 66.95 29.87
C GLY A 780 78.64 65.94 31.00
N THR A 781 78.27 66.33 32.23
CA THR A 781 78.09 65.39 33.34
C THR A 781 76.81 65.60 34.15
N CYS A 782 76.24 64.51 34.66
CA CYS A 782 74.96 64.49 35.37
C CYS A 782 75.00 65.28 36.68
N ARG A 783 73.90 65.99 36.99
CA ARG A 783 73.86 66.97 38.08
C ARG A 783 74.06 66.36 39.46
#